data_AF-A0A7J3G7B4-F1
#
_entry.id   AF-A0A7J3G7B4-F1
#
_cell.length_a   1.000
_cell.length_b   1.000
_cell.length_c   1.000
_cell.angle_alpha   90.00
_cell.angle_beta   90.00
_cell.angle_gamma   90.00
#
_symmetry.space_group_name_H-M   'P 1'
#
loop_
_entity.id
_entity.type
_entity.pdbx_description
1 polymer ?
#
loop_
_entity_poly.entity_id
_entity_poly.type
_entity_poly.pdbx_seq_one_letter_code
_entity_poly.pdbx_strand_id
1 'polypeptide(L)'
;MKQVLLFTILMFLLMFPVYAQESYSVTLTGEPSDCILSIAGAGRYPAGAQVRIEARPTTNCRFMGWVISKGMPFNYTSANPFFFYIDGDFEAKAVFERLYTGPGGEVIERAVVNTVLNISLPKELRPGSLVARVGETISYVFPPEIILGENKYIYLYAEALGNIYSQPEITIKLPPGSVNLTAYYYTYVKFLDEYYPLDQFTTINAEPVRVSDNERKIPQSYTVADKTFPMDKPIPKQLLSLAKVNYATEYRLTVIAEGAEAPVTINGQEILVKGAYQTWVAAGSTLTLTCRTKLDRHFLKTSDSYGLPVSGNCLGAGPVTGPIVVLLTYRQIPNAEFLDTPMIGGLAYSLAELGRQVTGLEGAPSLIMGLAIAVTPPAAVGLGVAAARKAPIVTRAGKRGRGSELQALLLLASAGQHKEDTEDSLRVSGRIIIPPELRKMVENTGQHIEEERRLEEPEEEKRLEEEAEKLVEEILAGGKASIQPYHLSLVYWDEERFEKFKEAVEEKRAKIGGDAGFMGFDSYGNRLVAALDESLGIIVKSPDIGLGVTLALEACRQARKRAQIVSPPYTTSSKQLLEQVKKAGADALIFIQPDPEAEKAIIQATMQTRKTHIIVSDSPYLKPMVELPELGDEDYIPVAIALAAREKVLQYMTLRDIEYMAKMSALDGYNTLVKATAYLRSLAEKEELDDAAKALRQLFIIEVQNTFTSAEMELITQIQSIEQLKTAYIALMRQVNPGEDPVKNWSRLYNRLKRLGMVVEEE
;
A
#
# COMPACT_ATOMS: atom_id res chain seq x y z
N MET A 1 27.58 -103.37 -10.46
CA MET A 1 27.32 -102.11 -11.20
C MET A 1 26.99 -100.92 -10.29
N LYS A 2 25.85 -100.87 -9.57
CA LYS A 2 25.38 -99.63 -8.88
C LYS A 2 26.43 -98.90 -8.00
N GLN A 3 27.25 -99.60 -7.21
CA GLN A 3 28.26 -98.95 -6.36
C GLN A 3 29.41 -98.27 -7.13
N VAL A 4 29.85 -98.85 -8.26
CA VAL A 4 30.92 -98.26 -9.09
C VAL A 4 30.44 -96.96 -9.74
N LEU A 5 29.18 -96.93 -10.21
CA LEU A 5 28.56 -95.73 -10.79
C LEU A 5 28.42 -94.61 -9.76
N LEU A 6 28.07 -94.94 -8.51
CA LEU A 6 27.95 -93.94 -7.45
C LEU A 6 29.31 -93.33 -7.08
N PHE A 7 30.38 -94.14 -7.08
CA PHE A 7 31.73 -93.67 -6.76
C PHE A 7 32.32 -92.81 -7.87
N THR A 8 32.09 -93.13 -9.15
CA THR A 8 32.51 -92.27 -10.26
C THR A 8 31.73 -90.95 -10.31
N ILE A 9 30.42 -90.95 -10.05
CA ILE A 9 29.63 -89.71 -9.95
C ILE A 9 30.13 -88.82 -8.80
N LEU A 10 30.39 -89.40 -7.61
CA LEU A 10 30.91 -88.66 -6.47
C LEU A 10 32.32 -88.09 -6.73
N MET A 11 33.19 -88.85 -7.39
CA MET A 11 34.51 -88.37 -7.80
C MET A 11 34.42 -87.26 -8.86
N PHE A 12 33.49 -87.35 -9.82
CA PHE A 12 33.31 -86.31 -10.84
C PHE A 12 32.77 -84.99 -10.24
N LEU A 13 31.89 -85.07 -9.24
CA LEU A 13 31.41 -83.91 -8.48
C LEU A 13 32.50 -83.23 -7.64
N LEU A 14 33.55 -83.95 -7.24
CA LEU A 14 34.73 -83.42 -6.58
C LEU A 14 35.81 -82.92 -7.55
N MET A 15 35.59 -83.04 -8.87
CA MET A 15 36.56 -82.69 -9.91
C MET A 15 36.17 -81.45 -10.74
N PHE A 16 35.13 -80.73 -10.35
CA PHE A 16 35.01 -79.32 -10.75
C PHE A 16 36.19 -78.55 -10.12
N PRO A 17 37.04 -77.87 -10.90
CA PRO A 17 37.99 -76.95 -10.32
C PRO A 17 37.20 -75.88 -9.56
N VAL A 18 37.60 -75.58 -8.33
CA VAL A 18 37.27 -74.29 -7.73
C VAL A 18 37.97 -73.26 -8.59
N TYR A 19 37.25 -72.70 -9.57
CA TYR A 19 37.69 -71.52 -10.30
C TYR A 19 37.88 -70.42 -9.28
N ALA A 20 39.13 -70.22 -8.87
CA ALA A 20 39.56 -69.09 -8.06
C ALA A 20 39.42 -67.85 -8.93
N GLN A 21 38.20 -67.32 -9.00
CA GLN A 21 37.87 -66.13 -9.76
C GLN A 21 38.75 -65.00 -9.23
N GLU A 22 39.67 -64.51 -10.08
CA GLU A 22 40.60 -63.47 -9.67
C GLU A 22 39.81 -62.28 -9.12
N SER A 23 40.20 -61.80 -7.94
CA SER A 23 39.48 -60.74 -7.25
C SER A 23 40.44 -59.67 -6.77
N TYR A 24 40.31 -58.51 -7.38
CA TYR A 24 41.17 -57.36 -7.15
C TYR A 24 40.59 -56.46 -6.06
N SER A 25 41.46 -55.69 -5.42
CA SER A 25 41.08 -54.75 -4.36
C SER A 25 40.82 -53.35 -4.91
N VAL A 26 39.81 -52.68 -4.35
CA VAL A 26 39.52 -51.27 -4.59
C VAL A 26 39.76 -50.54 -3.27
N THR A 27 40.87 -49.81 -3.20
CA THR A 27 41.24 -49.02 -2.01
C THR A 27 40.96 -47.56 -2.29
N LEU A 28 40.11 -46.95 -1.47
CA LEU A 28 39.73 -45.54 -1.60
C LEU A 28 40.16 -44.77 -0.34
N THR A 29 40.75 -43.61 -0.56
CA THR A 29 41.10 -42.63 0.48
C THR A 29 40.49 -41.28 0.14
N GLY A 30 40.51 -40.33 1.08
CA GLY A 30 40.13 -38.95 0.83
C GLY A 30 41.09 -37.99 1.51
N GLU A 31 41.28 -36.81 0.94
CA GLU A 31 42.14 -35.77 1.50
C GLU A 31 41.56 -34.37 1.24
N PRO A 32 41.49 -33.50 2.27
CA PRO A 32 41.77 -33.77 3.67
C PRO A 32 40.65 -34.60 4.33
N SER A 33 40.94 -35.27 5.44
CA SER A 33 40.05 -36.28 6.05
C SER A 33 38.78 -35.71 6.68
N ASP A 34 38.83 -34.48 7.20
CA ASP A 34 37.68 -33.71 7.72
C ASP A 34 36.68 -33.29 6.64
N CYS A 35 37.07 -33.34 5.37
CA CYS A 35 36.14 -33.13 4.25
C CYS A 35 35.32 -34.38 3.89
N ILE A 36 35.58 -35.55 4.47
CA ILE A 36 34.93 -36.81 4.08
C ILE A 36 33.63 -37.00 4.89
N LEU A 37 32.47 -36.88 4.25
CA LEU A 37 31.19 -37.34 4.83
C LEU A 37 31.00 -38.84 4.63
N SER A 38 31.31 -39.33 3.43
CA SER A 38 31.34 -40.78 3.13
C SER A 38 32.13 -41.05 1.85
N ILE A 39 32.88 -42.15 1.81
CA ILE A 39 33.44 -42.71 0.57
C ILE A 39 32.88 -44.12 0.40
N ALA A 40 32.35 -44.41 -0.79
CA ALA A 40 31.70 -45.68 -1.14
C ALA A 40 32.36 -46.31 -2.38
N GLY A 41 32.27 -47.64 -2.48
CA GLY A 41 32.85 -48.42 -3.60
C GLY A 41 34.20 -49.08 -3.30
N ALA A 42 34.73 -48.94 -2.08
CA ALA A 42 35.89 -49.72 -1.64
C ALA A 42 35.49 -51.17 -1.31
N GLY A 43 36.36 -52.14 -1.61
CA GLY A 43 36.06 -53.56 -1.39
C GLY A 43 36.96 -54.51 -2.20
N ARG A 44 36.52 -55.78 -2.34
CA ARG A 44 37.08 -56.73 -3.30
C ARG A 44 36.03 -57.06 -4.36
N TYR A 45 36.43 -57.08 -5.61
CA TYR A 45 35.55 -57.30 -6.76
C TYR A 45 36.15 -58.37 -7.68
N PRO A 46 35.35 -59.26 -8.28
CA PRO A 46 35.85 -60.21 -9.26
C PRO A 46 36.29 -59.48 -10.54
N ALA A 47 37.30 -60.03 -11.22
CA ALA A 47 37.82 -59.53 -12.48
C ALA A 47 36.70 -59.34 -13.53
N GLY A 48 36.70 -58.19 -14.20
CA GLY A 48 35.68 -57.78 -15.16
C GLY A 48 34.39 -57.22 -14.55
N ALA A 49 34.26 -57.12 -13.22
CA ALA A 49 33.10 -56.48 -12.59
C ALA A 49 33.09 -54.96 -12.82
N GLN A 50 31.89 -54.38 -12.97
CA GLN A 50 31.72 -52.93 -12.96
C GLN A 50 31.73 -52.41 -11.51
N VAL A 51 32.66 -51.52 -11.20
CA VAL A 51 32.78 -50.83 -9.91
C VAL A 51 32.19 -49.43 -10.05
N ARG A 52 31.44 -49.00 -9.02
CA ARG A 52 31.01 -47.61 -8.81
C ARG A 52 31.68 -47.09 -7.55
N ILE A 53 32.42 -45.98 -7.67
CA ILE A 53 32.99 -45.27 -6.52
C ILE A 53 32.32 -43.90 -6.37
N GLU A 54 32.09 -43.46 -5.14
CA GLU A 54 31.41 -42.19 -4.83
C GLU A 54 32.04 -41.53 -3.60
N ALA A 55 32.23 -40.22 -3.66
CA ALA A 55 32.81 -39.41 -2.59
C ALA A 55 31.84 -38.29 -2.22
N ARG A 56 31.34 -38.27 -0.98
CA ARG A 56 30.47 -37.21 -0.48
C ARG A 56 31.28 -36.27 0.42
N PRO A 57 31.32 -34.96 0.13
CA PRO A 57 31.96 -33.99 0.99
C PRO A 57 31.11 -33.73 2.25
N THR A 58 31.76 -33.26 3.31
CA THR A 58 31.07 -32.54 4.40
C THR A 58 30.61 -31.16 3.94
N THR A 59 29.68 -30.53 4.66
CA THR A 59 29.05 -29.24 4.27
C THR A 59 30.04 -28.10 4.00
N ASN A 60 31.23 -28.15 4.62
CA ASN A 60 32.25 -27.11 4.53
C ASN A 60 33.27 -27.35 3.40
N CYS A 61 33.05 -28.37 2.56
CA CYS A 61 33.98 -28.78 1.51
C CYS A 61 33.31 -29.03 0.15
N ARG A 62 34.10 -28.92 -0.92
CA ARG A 62 33.76 -29.29 -2.30
C ARG A 62 34.60 -30.49 -2.74
N PHE A 63 34.01 -31.48 -3.40
CA PHE A 63 34.76 -32.52 -4.09
C PHE A 63 35.34 -31.94 -5.39
N MET A 64 36.64 -32.15 -5.64
CA MET A 64 37.33 -31.64 -6.83
C MET A 64 37.56 -32.73 -7.88
N GLY A 65 37.96 -33.91 -7.44
CA GLY A 65 38.23 -35.06 -8.32
C GLY A 65 38.86 -36.24 -7.59
N TRP A 66 38.91 -37.38 -8.26
CA TRP A 66 39.72 -38.54 -7.87
C TRP A 66 41.12 -38.40 -8.47
N VAL A 67 42.15 -38.42 -7.63
CA VAL A 67 43.52 -38.74 -8.04
C VAL A 67 43.69 -40.25 -7.97
N ILE A 68 44.02 -40.88 -9.09
CA ILE A 68 44.13 -42.34 -9.22
C ILE A 68 45.61 -42.72 -9.21
N SER A 69 46.01 -43.59 -8.29
CA SER A 69 47.41 -44.03 -8.11
C SER A 69 47.68 -45.42 -8.69
N LYS A 70 46.64 -46.24 -8.94
CA LYS A 70 46.77 -47.62 -9.45
C LYS A 70 45.49 -48.06 -10.17
N GLY A 71 45.63 -48.94 -11.16
CA GLY A 71 44.49 -49.58 -11.85
C GLY A 71 43.86 -48.77 -12.99
N MET A 72 44.52 -47.73 -13.50
CA MET A 72 44.08 -46.93 -14.65
C MET A 72 45.25 -46.38 -15.48
N PRO A 73 45.06 -46.09 -16.78
CA PRO A 73 46.05 -45.39 -17.61
C PRO A 73 46.06 -43.85 -17.42
N PHE A 74 45.15 -43.31 -16.60
CA PHE A 74 45.08 -41.89 -16.26
C PHE A 74 45.05 -41.68 -14.74
N ASN A 75 45.59 -40.55 -14.30
CA ASN A 75 45.82 -40.24 -12.88
C ASN A 75 44.79 -39.27 -12.26
N TYR A 76 43.82 -38.76 -13.04
CA TYR A 76 42.82 -37.80 -12.55
C TYR A 76 41.46 -37.93 -13.24
N THR A 77 40.36 -37.81 -12.49
CA THR A 77 39.01 -37.59 -13.04
C THR A 77 38.13 -36.77 -12.10
N SER A 78 37.33 -35.85 -12.63
CA SER A 78 36.34 -35.08 -11.87
C SER A 78 34.98 -35.79 -11.72
N ALA A 79 34.80 -36.96 -12.34
CA ALA A 79 33.54 -37.71 -12.30
C ALA A 79 33.23 -38.24 -10.88
N ASN A 80 31.99 -38.05 -10.42
CA ASN A 80 31.52 -38.51 -9.12
C ASN A 80 29.98 -38.60 -9.10
N PRO A 81 29.38 -39.80 -8.94
CA PRO A 81 30.03 -41.11 -8.89
C PRO A 81 30.82 -41.44 -10.16
N PHE A 82 31.91 -42.18 -10.01
CA PHE A 82 32.74 -42.67 -11.11
C PHE A 82 32.53 -44.18 -11.30
N PHE A 83 32.55 -44.63 -12.56
CA PHE A 83 32.26 -46.02 -12.95
C PHE A 83 33.39 -46.56 -13.84
N PHE A 84 33.85 -47.77 -13.57
CA PHE A 84 34.86 -48.47 -14.36
C PHE A 84 34.69 -49.99 -14.29
N TYR A 85 35.42 -50.73 -15.12
CA TYR A 85 35.55 -52.19 -15.01
C TYR A 85 36.91 -52.52 -14.39
N ILE A 86 36.96 -53.51 -13.51
CA ILE A 86 38.18 -53.83 -12.75
C ILE A 86 38.96 -55.01 -13.36
N ASP A 87 40.17 -54.74 -13.82
CA ASP A 87 41.13 -55.69 -14.42
C ASP A 87 42.45 -55.81 -13.64
N GLY A 88 42.59 -55.05 -12.54
CA GLY A 88 43.66 -55.14 -11.58
C GLY A 88 43.30 -54.41 -10.28
N ASP A 89 44.20 -54.41 -9.29
CA ASP A 89 44.03 -53.60 -8.08
C ASP A 89 43.90 -52.11 -8.43
N PHE A 90 42.89 -51.46 -7.87
CA PHE A 90 42.60 -50.04 -8.07
C PHE A 90 42.81 -49.25 -6.78
N GLU A 91 43.50 -48.13 -6.88
CA GLU A 91 43.77 -47.23 -5.74
C GLU A 91 43.49 -45.78 -6.15
N ALA A 92 42.65 -45.08 -5.38
CA ALA A 92 42.32 -43.67 -5.62
C ALA A 92 42.12 -42.86 -4.35
N LYS A 93 42.33 -41.55 -4.47
CA LYS A 93 42.16 -40.53 -3.44
C LYS A 93 41.15 -39.50 -3.91
N ALA A 94 40.04 -39.37 -3.20
CA ALA A 94 39.10 -38.25 -3.37
C ALA A 94 39.76 -36.96 -2.84
N VAL A 95 40.05 -36.02 -3.74
CA VAL A 95 40.56 -34.70 -3.38
C VAL A 95 39.39 -33.77 -3.11
N PHE A 96 39.39 -33.21 -1.91
CA PHE A 96 38.41 -32.23 -1.47
C PHE A 96 39.07 -30.88 -1.20
N GLU A 97 38.26 -29.85 -1.31
CA GLU A 97 38.63 -28.46 -1.14
C GLU A 97 37.79 -27.84 -0.02
N ARG A 98 38.43 -27.25 0.99
CA ARG A 98 37.70 -26.52 2.03
C ARG A 98 37.18 -25.17 1.49
N LEU A 99 35.96 -24.83 1.88
CA LEU A 99 35.25 -23.63 1.40
C LEU A 99 35.45 -22.41 2.31
N TYR A 100 35.53 -22.61 3.63
CA TYR A 100 35.48 -21.53 4.63
C TYR A 100 36.75 -21.42 5.49
N THR A 101 37.36 -22.53 5.88
CA THR A 101 38.54 -22.55 6.77
C THR A 101 39.66 -23.43 6.21
N GLY A 102 40.91 -23.03 6.43
CA GLY A 102 42.12 -23.77 6.09
C GLY A 102 42.54 -24.79 7.17
N PRO A 103 43.70 -25.46 6.99
CA PRO A 103 44.32 -26.24 8.05
C PRO A 103 44.54 -25.38 9.31
N GLY A 104 44.31 -25.94 10.49
CA GLY A 104 44.46 -25.21 11.76
C GLY A 104 43.33 -24.22 12.09
N GLY A 105 42.34 -24.02 11.20
CA GLY A 105 41.17 -23.17 11.46
C GLY A 105 41.28 -21.72 10.96
N GLU A 106 42.36 -21.37 10.26
CA GLU A 106 42.51 -20.07 9.58
C GLU A 106 41.34 -19.83 8.60
N VAL A 107 40.86 -18.60 8.46
CA VAL A 107 39.74 -18.28 7.55
C VAL A 107 40.25 -18.17 6.11
N ILE A 108 39.57 -18.81 5.16
CA ILE A 108 39.89 -18.68 3.72
C ILE A 108 39.33 -17.36 3.22
N GLU A 109 40.20 -16.35 3.08
CA GLU A 109 39.82 -15.04 2.55
C GLU A 109 39.17 -15.16 1.15
N ARG A 110 38.13 -14.34 0.95
CA ARG A 110 37.38 -14.25 -0.29
C ARG A 110 37.43 -12.82 -0.83
N ALA A 111 37.51 -12.72 -2.14
CA ALA A 111 37.32 -11.48 -2.88
C ALA A 111 35.89 -11.44 -3.43
N VAL A 112 35.20 -10.32 -3.25
CA VAL A 112 33.90 -10.05 -3.88
C VAL A 112 34.15 -9.22 -5.13
N VAL A 113 33.58 -9.64 -6.26
CA VAL A 113 33.71 -8.96 -7.55
C VAL A 113 32.33 -8.47 -7.96
N ASN A 114 32.09 -7.17 -7.84
CA ASN A 114 30.84 -6.53 -8.21
C ASN A 114 30.93 -5.97 -9.63
N THR A 115 29.90 -6.23 -10.44
CA THR A 115 29.84 -5.77 -11.83
C THR A 115 28.90 -4.57 -11.95
N VAL A 116 29.47 -3.41 -12.25
CA VAL A 116 28.78 -2.11 -12.37
C VAL A 116 28.62 -1.77 -13.85
N LEU A 117 27.49 -1.21 -14.24
CA LEU A 117 27.22 -0.71 -15.59
C LEU A 117 26.80 0.75 -15.53
N ASN A 118 27.21 1.55 -16.53
CA ASN A 118 26.64 2.90 -16.73
C ASN A 118 25.23 2.90 -17.33
N ILE A 119 24.65 1.72 -17.63
CA ILE A 119 23.33 1.53 -18.24
C ILE A 119 22.42 0.66 -17.37
N SER A 120 21.13 0.99 -17.36
CA SER A 120 20.12 0.24 -16.61
C SER A 120 19.58 -0.95 -17.41
N LEU A 121 20.09 -2.15 -17.13
CA LEU A 121 19.57 -3.41 -17.68
C LEU A 121 18.47 -4.05 -16.79
N PRO A 122 17.56 -4.86 -17.36
CA PRO A 122 16.75 -5.83 -16.62
C PRO A 122 17.63 -6.79 -15.80
N LYS A 123 17.12 -7.34 -14.68
CA LYS A 123 17.91 -8.15 -13.74
C LYS A 123 18.48 -9.42 -14.39
N GLU A 124 17.78 -9.93 -15.39
CA GLU A 124 18.04 -11.14 -16.16
C GLU A 124 19.22 -10.98 -17.13
N LEU A 125 19.57 -9.73 -17.48
CA LEU A 125 20.68 -9.36 -18.35
C LEU A 125 21.81 -8.63 -17.60
N ARG A 126 21.65 -8.39 -16.29
CA ARG A 126 22.73 -7.79 -15.50
C ARG A 126 23.86 -8.82 -15.32
N PRO A 127 25.12 -8.40 -15.49
CA PRO A 127 26.24 -9.19 -14.97
C PRO A 127 26.05 -9.37 -13.45
N GLY A 128 26.34 -10.57 -12.95
CA GLY A 128 26.16 -10.92 -11.54
C GLY A 128 27.47 -10.87 -10.77
N SER A 129 27.41 -10.48 -9.49
CA SER A 129 28.59 -10.48 -8.63
C SER A 129 29.15 -11.89 -8.44
N LEU A 130 30.48 -12.01 -8.51
CA LEU A 130 31.23 -13.26 -8.33
C LEU A 130 31.95 -13.24 -6.97
N VAL A 131 31.99 -14.38 -6.29
CA VAL A 131 32.82 -14.57 -5.07
C VAL A 131 33.88 -15.62 -5.37
N ALA A 132 35.14 -15.23 -5.26
CA ALA A 132 36.32 -16.03 -5.60
C ALA A 132 37.38 -15.92 -4.50
N ARG A 133 38.52 -16.62 -4.62
CA ARG A 133 39.61 -16.50 -3.63
C ARG A 133 40.49 -15.29 -3.89
N VAL A 134 41.06 -14.76 -2.82
CA VAL A 134 42.17 -13.82 -2.91
C VAL A 134 43.35 -14.49 -3.65
N GLY A 135 43.91 -13.77 -4.62
CA GLY A 135 44.98 -14.27 -5.49
C GLY A 135 44.53 -15.15 -6.67
N GLU A 136 43.23 -15.47 -6.80
CA GLU A 136 42.67 -16.18 -7.95
C GLU A 136 42.65 -15.29 -9.20
N THR A 137 42.85 -15.88 -10.38
CA THR A 137 42.72 -15.18 -11.67
C THR A 137 41.38 -15.53 -12.29
N ILE A 138 40.55 -14.54 -12.56
CA ILE A 138 39.25 -14.70 -13.21
C ILE A 138 39.29 -14.08 -14.62
N SER A 139 38.50 -14.64 -15.55
CA SER A 139 38.10 -13.94 -16.78
C SER A 139 36.62 -13.57 -16.69
N TYR A 140 36.27 -12.39 -17.19
CA TYR A 140 34.90 -11.87 -17.24
C TYR A 140 34.61 -11.33 -18.65
N VAL A 141 33.45 -11.66 -19.22
CA VAL A 141 33.06 -11.23 -20.58
C VAL A 141 31.80 -10.39 -20.52
N PHE A 142 31.92 -9.12 -20.92
CA PHE A 142 30.80 -8.21 -21.11
C PHE A 142 30.16 -8.41 -22.50
N PRO A 143 28.82 -8.34 -22.67
CA PRO A 143 28.21 -8.39 -23.99
C PRO A 143 28.66 -7.20 -24.86
N PRO A 144 29.16 -7.40 -26.10
CA PRO A 144 29.64 -6.28 -26.94
C PRO A 144 28.50 -5.40 -27.47
N GLU A 145 27.30 -5.97 -27.64
CA GLU A 145 26.07 -5.29 -28.03
C GLU A 145 24.88 -5.85 -27.23
N ILE A 146 23.96 -4.97 -26.84
CA ILE A 146 22.71 -5.32 -26.14
C ILE A 146 21.55 -4.54 -26.78
N ILE A 147 20.45 -5.20 -27.15
CA ILE A 147 19.24 -4.57 -27.69
C ILE A 147 18.07 -4.78 -26.73
N LEU A 148 17.37 -3.70 -26.37
CA LEU A 148 16.26 -3.67 -25.42
C LEU A 148 15.17 -2.69 -25.88
N GLY A 149 14.16 -3.21 -26.58
CA GLY A 149 13.01 -2.43 -27.05
C GLY A 149 13.43 -1.41 -28.13
N GLU A 150 13.22 -0.11 -27.85
CA GLU A 150 13.72 0.98 -28.69
C GLU A 150 15.21 1.32 -28.43
N ASN A 151 15.85 0.75 -27.39
CA ASN A 151 17.24 1.08 -27.03
C ASN A 151 18.24 0.03 -27.53
N LYS A 152 19.42 0.49 -27.95
CA LYS A 152 20.58 -0.35 -28.29
C LYS A 152 21.82 0.20 -27.59
N TYR A 153 22.59 -0.69 -26.97
CA TYR A 153 23.79 -0.37 -26.21
C TYR A 153 25.01 -1.03 -26.85
N ILE A 154 26.07 -0.26 -27.06
CA ILE A 154 27.36 -0.72 -27.60
C ILE A 154 28.44 -0.59 -26.54
N TYR A 155 29.22 -1.64 -26.30
CA TYR A 155 30.35 -1.63 -25.37
C TYR A 155 31.43 -0.64 -25.85
N LEU A 156 31.95 0.18 -24.94
CA LEU A 156 33.07 1.10 -25.20
C LEU A 156 34.37 0.60 -24.58
N TYR A 157 34.34 0.41 -23.25
CA TYR A 157 35.45 -0.06 -22.43
C TYR A 157 34.93 -0.46 -21.06
N ALA A 158 35.80 -1.06 -20.24
CA ALA A 158 35.55 -1.29 -18.83
C ALA A 158 36.77 -0.94 -17.97
N GLU A 159 36.54 -0.74 -16.68
CA GLU A 159 37.53 -0.37 -15.69
C GLU A 159 37.60 -1.42 -14.58
N ALA A 160 38.83 -1.85 -14.27
CA ALA A 160 39.10 -2.77 -13.16
C ALA A 160 40.48 -2.51 -12.56
N LEU A 161 40.56 -2.37 -11.23
CA LEU A 161 41.82 -2.17 -10.49
C LEU A 161 42.68 -1.00 -11.03
N GLY A 162 42.04 0.06 -11.54
CA GLY A 162 42.70 1.23 -12.15
C GLY A 162 43.15 1.05 -13.61
N ASN A 163 42.86 -0.08 -14.24
CA ASN A 163 43.18 -0.36 -15.64
C ASN A 163 41.93 -0.24 -16.52
N ILE A 164 42.10 0.25 -17.76
CA ILE A 164 41.05 0.36 -18.78
C ILE A 164 41.19 -0.77 -19.80
N TYR A 165 40.08 -1.45 -20.09
CA TYR A 165 39.99 -2.59 -21.01
C TYR A 165 39.09 -2.23 -22.19
N SER A 166 39.68 -2.07 -23.38
CA SER A 166 38.94 -1.79 -24.63
C SER A 166 38.34 -3.04 -25.30
N GLN A 167 38.67 -4.22 -24.80
CA GLN A 167 38.02 -5.47 -25.19
C GLN A 167 36.92 -5.85 -24.19
N PRO A 168 35.85 -6.55 -24.62
CA PRO A 168 34.78 -7.00 -23.75
C PRO A 168 35.18 -8.13 -22.79
N GLU A 169 36.25 -8.89 -23.11
CA GLU A 169 36.85 -9.85 -22.19
C GLU A 169 37.94 -9.18 -21.34
N ILE A 170 37.86 -9.41 -20.03
CA ILE A 170 38.74 -8.86 -19.00
C ILE A 170 39.30 -10.01 -18.17
N THR A 171 40.62 -10.11 -18.05
CA THR A 171 41.27 -11.02 -17.09
C THR A 171 41.93 -10.22 -15.97
N ILE A 172 41.61 -10.52 -14.71
CA ILE A 172 42.23 -9.91 -13.53
C ILE A 172 42.60 -10.95 -12.47
N LYS A 173 43.65 -10.65 -11.70
CA LYS A 173 44.01 -11.37 -10.48
C LYS A 173 43.47 -10.62 -9.26
N LEU A 174 42.80 -11.32 -8.36
CA LEU A 174 42.00 -10.70 -7.31
C LEU A 174 42.84 -10.29 -6.06
N PRO A 175 42.78 -9.02 -5.61
CA PRO A 175 43.27 -8.60 -4.29
C PRO A 175 42.30 -9.04 -3.17
N PRO A 176 42.67 -8.92 -1.89
CA PRO A 176 41.73 -9.01 -0.77
C PRO A 176 40.67 -7.91 -0.82
N GLY A 177 39.47 -8.20 -0.30
CA GLY A 177 38.36 -7.24 -0.20
C GLY A 177 37.40 -7.27 -1.39
N SER A 178 36.98 -6.08 -1.86
CA SER A 178 36.00 -5.92 -2.94
C SER A 178 36.63 -5.29 -4.19
N VAL A 179 36.32 -5.83 -5.36
CA VAL A 179 36.70 -5.31 -6.67
C VAL A 179 35.43 -4.91 -7.42
N ASN A 180 35.44 -3.72 -8.02
CA ASN A 180 34.39 -3.32 -8.97
C ASN A 180 34.91 -3.50 -10.40
N LEU A 181 34.14 -4.18 -11.24
CA LEU A 181 34.29 -4.25 -12.70
C LEU A 181 33.25 -3.30 -13.31
N THR A 182 33.65 -2.10 -13.70
CA THR A 182 32.73 -1.09 -14.24
C THR A 182 32.78 -1.08 -15.76
N ALA A 183 31.72 -1.52 -16.45
CA ALA A 183 31.65 -1.46 -17.92
C ALA A 183 30.80 -0.29 -18.42
N TYR A 184 31.31 0.37 -19.46
CA TYR A 184 30.75 1.57 -20.07
C TYR A 184 30.21 1.25 -21.45
N TYR A 185 28.94 1.59 -21.66
CA TYR A 185 28.19 1.44 -22.89
C TYR A 185 27.74 2.79 -23.43
N TYR A 186 27.72 2.92 -24.74
CA TYR A 186 27.12 4.05 -25.46
C TYR A 186 25.68 3.71 -25.86
N THR A 187 24.75 4.65 -25.64
CA THR A 187 23.31 4.42 -25.82
C THR A 187 22.81 5.02 -27.14
N TYR A 188 22.18 4.16 -27.94
CA TYR A 188 21.40 4.52 -29.12
C TYR A 188 19.91 4.32 -28.83
N VAL A 189 19.08 5.20 -29.38
CA VAL A 189 17.62 5.11 -29.34
C VAL A 189 17.09 5.00 -30.77
N LYS A 190 16.11 4.13 -30.97
CA LYS A 190 15.45 3.92 -32.25
C LYS A 190 14.52 5.10 -32.56
N PHE A 191 14.64 5.67 -33.75
CA PHE A 191 13.70 6.65 -34.26
C PHE A 191 13.32 6.31 -35.70
N LEU A 192 12.03 6.26 -35.99
CA LEU A 192 11.49 5.56 -37.16
C LEU A 192 12.03 4.11 -37.20
N ASP A 193 12.90 3.81 -38.15
CA ASP A 193 13.36 2.45 -38.43
C ASP A 193 14.89 2.30 -38.19
N GLU A 194 15.60 3.39 -37.87
CA GLU A 194 17.05 3.46 -37.61
C GLU A 194 17.37 3.75 -36.13
N TYR A 195 18.63 3.51 -35.72
CA TYR A 195 19.14 3.79 -34.38
C TYR A 195 20.09 5.00 -34.40
N TYR A 196 19.81 6.02 -33.59
CA TYR A 196 20.63 7.23 -33.46
C TYR A 196 21.22 7.33 -32.05
N PRO A 197 22.43 7.90 -31.86
CA PRO A 197 22.96 8.12 -30.52
C PRO A 197 22.06 9.03 -29.70
N LEU A 198 21.94 8.78 -28.39
CA LEU A 198 21.09 9.56 -27.49
C LEU A 198 21.46 11.06 -27.49
N ASP A 199 22.75 11.40 -27.62
CA ASP A 199 23.22 12.79 -27.69
C ASP A 199 22.86 13.51 -29.01
N GLN A 200 22.36 12.80 -30.03
CA GLN A 200 21.88 13.39 -31.28
C GLN A 200 20.41 13.81 -31.22
N PHE A 201 19.68 13.47 -30.16
CA PHE A 201 18.30 13.90 -29.99
C PHE A 201 18.20 15.38 -29.57
N THR A 202 17.10 16.03 -29.97
CA THR A 202 16.75 17.40 -29.61
C THR A 202 15.23 17.55 -29.57
N THR A 203 14.71 18.45 -28.75
CA THR A 203 13.30 18.85 -28.79
C THR A 203 13.04 19.78 -29.98
N ILE A 204 11.80 19.81 -30.48
CA ILE A 204 11.36 20.80 -31.48
C ILE A 204 10.80 22.01 -30.74
N ASN A 205 11.45 23.17 -30.89
CA ASN A 205 10.87 24.43 -30.42
C ASN A 205 10.04 25.05 -31.56
N ALA A 206 8.80 25.44 -31.26
CA ALA A 206 7.88 26.09 -32.19
C ALA A 206 7.03 27.12 -31.43
N GLU A 207 6.85 28.30 -32.00
CA GLU A 207 6.09 29.38 -31.37
C GLU A 207 4.61 29.37 -31.79
N PRO A 208 3.66 29.77 -30.91
CA PRO A 208 2.26 29.94 -31.28
C PRO A 208 2.06 31.01 -32.37
N VAL A 209 1.49 30.61 -33.52
CA VAL A 209 1.19 31.51 -34.62
C VAL A 209 -0.11 32.25 -34.34
N ARG A 210 -0.04 33.56 -34.08
CA ARG A 210 -1.23 34.42 -33.92
C ARG A 210 -1.89 34.67 -35.27
N VAL A 211 -3.18 34.33 -35.39
CA VAL A 211 -3.96 34.49 -36.63
C VAL A 211 -4.80 35.78 -36.57
N SER A 212 -5.34 36.11 -35.40
CA SER A 212 -6.01 37.37 -35.11
C SER A 212 -5.90 37.71 -33.61
N ASP A 213 -6.63 38.72 -33.13
CA ASP A 213 -6.75 39.00 -31.69
C ASP A 213 -7.59 37.96 -30.94
N ASN A 214 -8.36 37.13 -31.64
CA ASN A 214 -9.28 36.16 -31.06
C ASN A 214 -9.05 34.72 -31.56
N GLU A 215 -8.05 34.49 -32.42
CA GLU A 215 -7.63 33.17 -32.92
C GLU A 215 -6.10 33.07 -32.89
N ARG A 216 -5.58 31.98 -32.30
CA ARG A 216 -4.16 31.60 -32.38
C ARG A 216 -4.02 30.13 -32.73
N LYS A 217 -2.84 29.74 -33.20
CA LYS A 217 -2.49 28.37 -33.55
C LYS A 217 -1.31 27.91 -32.70
N ILE A 218 -1.54 26.96 -31.79
CA ILE A 218 -0.51 26.41 -30.91
C ILE A 218 0.09 25.13 -31.53
N PRO A 219 1.40 24.87 -31.42
CA PRO A 219 1.99 23.62 -31.85
C PRO A 219 1.48 22.47 -30.95
N GLN A 220 1.00 21.37 -31.54
CA GLN A 220 0.44 20.23 -30.80
C GLN A 220 1.19 18.93 -31.06
N SER A 221 1.64 18.72 -32.30
CA SER A 221 2.41 17.54 -32.71
C SER A 221 3.33 17.90 -33.88
N TYR A 222 4.19 16.98 -34.28
CA TYR A 222 4.97 17.09 -35.51
C TYR A 222 4.96 15.78 -36.30
N THR A 223 5.05 15.85 -37.61
CA THR A 223 5.09 14.69 -38.51
C THR A 223 6.44 14.60 -39.21
N VAL A 224 7.03 13.41 -39.24
CA VAL A 224 8.27 13.08 -39.98
C VAL A 224 7.97 11.88 -40.86
N ALA A 225 8.29 11.99 -42.16
CA ALA A 225 7.80 11.08 -43.20
C ALA A 225 6.26 10.94 -43.14
N ASP A 226 5.77 9.84 -42.58
CA ASP A 226 4.36 9.47 -42.39
C ASP A 226 3.92 9.40 -40.92
N LYS A 227 4.87 9.29 -39.97
CA LYS A 227 4.59 9.09 -38.54
C LYS A 227 4.48 10.43 -37.81
N THR A 228 3.47 10.57 -36.95
CA THR A 228 3.20 11.79 -36.17
C THR A 228 3.50 11.55 -34.69
N PHE A 229 4.17 12.52 -34.07
CA PHE A 229 4.70 12.46 -32.71
C PHE A 229 4.26 13.70 -31.90
N PRO A 230 4.04 13.59 -30.59
CA PRO A 230 3.74 14.74 -29.74
C PRO A 230 4.98 15.63 -29.58
N MET A 231 4.78 16.93 -29.30
CA MET A 231 5.86 17.94 -29.28
C MET A 231 6.95 17.71 -28.22
N ASP A 232 6.68 16.91 -27.20
CA ASP A 232 7.60 16.51 -26.13
C ASP A 232 8.52 15.35 -26.53
N LYS A 233 8.14 14.49 -27.48
CA LYS A 233 9.03 13.42 -27.98
C LYS A 233 10.18 14.06 -28.79
N PRO A 234 11.45 13.84 -28.42
CA PRO A 234 12.57 14.43 -29.14
C PRO A 234 12.84 13.72 -30.47
N ILE A 235 13.51 14.42 -31.37
CA ILE A 235 13.88 13.98 -32.73
C ILE A 235 15.40 14.00 -32.91
N PRO A 236 16.01 13.09 -33.69
CA PRO A 236 17.41 13.21 -34.11
C PRO A 236 17.66 14.52 -34.87
N LYS A 237 18.74 15.23 -34.56
CA LYS A 237 19.16 16.50 -35.21
C LYS A 237 19.22 16.40 -36.74
N GLN A 238 19.57 15.22 -37.25
CA GLN A 238 19.64 14.87 -38.68
C GLN A 238 18.27 14.93 -39.38
N LEU A 239 17.18 14.72 -38.64
CA LEU A 239 15.80 14.68 -39.15
C LEU A 239 15.00 15.95 -38.79
N LEU A 240 15.56 16.86 -37.99
CA LEU A 240 14.90 18.09 -37.53
C LEU A 240 14.38 18.97 -38.69
N SER A 241 15.12 19.06 -39.79
CA SER A 241 14.75 19.80 -41.01
C SER A 241 13.61 19.16 -41.82
N LEU A 242 13.25 17.90 -41.52
CA LEU A 242 12.18 17.15 -42.18
C LEU A 242 10.87 17.16 -41.36
N ALA A 243 10.92 17.64 -40.12
CA ALA A 243 9.77 17.68 -39.22
C ALA A 243 8.80 18.81 -39.59
N LYS A 244 7.54 18.45 -39.79
CA LYS A 244 6.44 19.39 -40.06
C LYS A 244 5.61 19.56 -38.79
N VAL A 245 5.63 20.75 -38.19
CA VAL A 245 4.83 21.04 -36.99
C VAL A 245 3.37 21.21 -37.36
N ASN A 246 2.51 20.44 -36.69
CA ASN A 246 1.06 20.49 -36.79
C ASN A 246 0.52 21.39 -35.68
N TYR A 247 -0.34 22.33 -36.05
CA TYR A 247 -0.89 23.32 -35.11
C TYR A 247 -2.38 23.10 -34.88
N ALA A 248 -2.79 23.16 -33.62
CA ALA A 248 -4.19 23.23 -33.21
C ALA A 248 -4.64 24.70 -33.14
N THR A 249 -5.83 25.02 -33.65
CA THR A 249 -6.45 26.34 -33.47
C THR A 249 -7.05 26.46 -32.07
N GLU A 250 -6.83 27.61 -31.44
CA GLU A 250 -7.52 28.03 -30.22
C GLU A 250 -8.23 29.36 -30.44
N TYR A 251 -9.41 29.48 -29.86
CA TYR A 251 -10.21 30.70 -29.87
C TYR A 251 -10.25 31.36 -28.50
N ARG A 252 -10.41 32.68 -28.48
CA ARG A 252 -10.51 33.46 -27.25
C ARG A 252 -11.92 33.35 -26.65
N LEU A 253 -11.98 32.98 -25.38
CA LEU A 253 -13.16 33.09 -24.53
C LEU A 253 -13.05 34.38 -23.71
N THR A 254 -14.09 35.21 -23.74
CA THR A 254 -14.25 36.38 -22.86
C THR A 254 -15.53 36.23 -22.05
N VAL A 255 -15.45 36.39 -20.73
CA VAL A 255 -16.59 36.38 -19.81
C VAL A 255 -16.64 37.74 -19.11
N ILE A 256 -17.77 38.44 -19.22
CA ILE A 256 -18.00 39.77 -18.66
C ILE A 256 -19.05 39.67 -17.56
N ALA A 257 -18.78 40.26 -16.40
CA ALA A 257 -19.69 40.33 -15.26
C ALA A 257 -19.97 41.79 -14.89
N GLU A 258 -21.19 42.24 -15.15
CA GLU A 258 -21.66 43.59 -14.87
C GLU A 258 -22.53 43.62 -13.61
N GLY A 259 -22.45 44.71 -12.85
CA GLY A 259 -23.28 44.95 -11.66
C GLY A 259 -22.80 44.24 -10.38
N ALA A 260 -22.15 43.08 -10.49
CA ALA A 260 -21.52 42.38 -9.37
C ALA A 260 -20.30 41.56 -9.81
N GLU A 261 -19.38 41.29 -8.90
CA GLU A 261 -18.37 40.24 -9.09
C GLU A 261 -19.05 38.87 -9.05
N ALA A 262 -18.75 38.01 -10.02
CA ALA A 262 -19.50 36.78 -10.24
C ALA A 262 -18.61 35.53 -10.26
N PRO A 263 -18.82 34.55 -9.39
CA PRO A 263 -18.26 33.20 -9.59
C PRO A 263 -18.88 32.54 -10.82
N VAL A 264 -18.02 32.14 -11.75
CA VAL A 264 -18.35 31.43 -12.99
C VAL A 264 -17.51 30.16 -13.05
N THR A 265 -18.16 29.01 -13.22
CA THR A 265 -17.46 27.73 -13.42
C THR A 265 -17.22 27.52 -14.91
N ILE A 266 -15.96 27.31 -15.30
CA ILE A 266 -15.54 27.03 -16.69
C ILE A 266 -14.88 25.66 -16.71
N ASN A 267 -15.46 24.70 -17.44
CA ASN A 267 -14.99 23.31 -17.51
C ASN A 267 -14.70 22.65 -16.15
N GLY A 268 -15.51 22.98 -15.13
CA GLY A 268 -15.38 22.47 -13.76
C GLY A 268 -14.57 23.35 -12.80
N GLN A 269 -13.78 24.31 -13.29
CA GLN A 269 -13.01 25.23 -12.46
C GLN A 269 -13.81 26.51 -12.14
N GLU A 270 -14.03 26.82 -10.86
CA GLU A 270 -14.70 28.06 -10.45
C GLU A 270 -13.72 29.25 -10.45
N ILE A 271 -14.11 30.35 -11.12
CA ILE A 271 -13.31 31.54 -11.34
C ILE A 271 -14.14 32.77 -10.97
N LEU A 272 -13.61 33.65 -10.13
CA LEU A 272 -14.27 34.91 -9.75
C LEU A 272 -14.04 35.98 -10.83
N VAL A 273 -15.06 36.28 -11.62
CA VAL A 273 -15.01 37.28 -12.68
C VAL A 273 -15.27 38.68 -12.09
N LYS A 274 -14.25 39.54 -12.15
CA LYS A 274 -14.30 40.95 -11.74
C LYS A 274 -14.31 41.84 -12.98
N GLY A 275 -15.50 42.24 -13.44
CA GLY A 275 -15.66 43.02 -14.68
C GLY A 275 -15.48 42.17 -15.94
N ALA A 276 -14.25 41.73 -16.26
CA ALA A 276 -13.98 40.86 -17.39
C ALA A 276 -12.85 39.85 -17.12
N TYR A 277 -13.05 38.60 -17.56
CA TYR A 277 -12.07 37.52 -17.56
C TYR A 277 -11.86 37.01 -18.99
N GLN A 278 -10.63 36.60 -19.33
CA GLN A 278 -10.27 36.12 -20.67
C GLN A 278 -9.33 34.93 -20.62
N THR A 279 -9.57 33.95 -21.50
CA THR A 279 -8.74 32.75 -21.65
C THR A 279 -8.78 32.23 -23.10
N TRP A 280 -8.00 31.20 -23.40
CA TRP A 280 -7.94 30.51 -24.69
C TRP A 280 -8.54 29.11 -24.57
N VAL A 281 -9.27 28.66 -25.59
CA VAL A 281 -9.95 27.36 -25.61
C VAL A 281 -9.78 26.70 -26.97
N ALA A 282 -9.43 25.41 -27.00
CA ALA A 282 -9.17 24.66 -28.22
C ALA A 282 -10.41 24.54 -29.13
N ALA A 283 -10.22 24.77 -30.42
CA ALA A 283 -11.26 24.59 -31.43
C ALA A 283 -11.78 23.15 -31.45
N GLY A 284 -13.10 22.98 -31.56
CA GLY A 284 -13.77 21.67 -31.54
C GLY A 284 -13.87 21.01 -30.15
N SER A 285 -13.22 21.56 -29.11
CA SER A 285 -13.46 21.11 -27.73
C SER A 285 -14.87 21.48 -27.26
N THR A 286 -15.42 20.77 -26.28
CA THR A 286 -16.70 21.15 -25.66
C THR A 286 -16.43 22.09 -24.50
N LEU A 287 -16.90 23.33 -24.61
CA LEU A 287 -16.90 24.28 -23.51
C LEU A 287 -18.18 24.10 -22.68
N THR A 288 -18.01 24.06 -21.37
CA THR A 288 -19.10 24.14 -20.38
C THR A 288 -18.87 25.35 -19.48
N LEU A 289 -19.91 26.16 -19.31
CA LEU A 289 -19.89 27.37 -18.50
C LEU A 289 -21.17 27.47 -17.68
N THR A 290 -21.03 27.70 -16.37
CA THR A 290 -22.16 27.93 -15.46
C THR A 290 -21.90 29.17 -14.60
N CYS A 291 -22.96 29.88 -14.20
CA CYS A 291 -22.84 30.96 -13.21
C CYS A 291 -23.98 30.95 -12.20
N ARG A 292 -23.74 31.53 -11.00
CA ARG A 292 -24.71 31.52 -9.91
C ARG A 292 -25.86 32.50 -10.18
N THR A 293 -27.09 31.98 -10.24
CA THR A 293 -28.30 32.79 -10.53
C THR A 293 -28.64 33.78 -9.42
N LYS A 294 -28.16 33.55 -8.20
CA LYS A 294 -28.25 34.44 -7.04
C LYS A 294 -26.90 34.52 -6.32
N LEU A 295 -26.54 35.73 -5.94
CA LEU A 295 -25.44 36.12 -5.06
C LEU A 295 -26.04 36.78 -3.80
N ASP A 296 -25.23 37.04 -2.77
CA ASP A 296 -25.74 37.45 -1.45
C ASP A 296 -26.56 38.76 -1.50
N ARG A 297 -26.14 39.70 -2.35
CA ARG A 297 -26.80 41.00 -2.55
C ARG A 297 -27.42 41.20 -3.95
N HIS A 298 -27.21 40.26 -4.87
CA HIS A 298 -27.54 40.43 -6.29
C HIS A 298 -28.20 39.19 -6.90
N PHE A 299 -29.01 39.36 -7.95
CA PHE A 299 -29.53 38.28 -8.78
C PHE A 299 -29.14 38.47 -10.23
N LEU A 300 -28.98 37.37 -10.97
CA LEU A 300 -28.72 37.41 -12.40
C LEU A 300 -29.97 37.91 -13.13
N LYS A 301 -29.83 39.01 -13.88
CA LYS A 301 -30.92 39.63 -14.65
C LYS A 301 -30.95 39.09 -16.08
N THR A 302 -29.78 38.98 -16.72
CA THR A 302 -29.60 38.51 -18.10
C THR A 302 -28.26 37.78 -18.22
N SER A 303 -28.23 36.73 -19.03
CA SER A 303 -27.01 35.99 -19.40
C SER A 303 -27.04 35.73 -20.91
N ASP A 304 -26.34 36.58 -21.66
CA ASP A 304 -26.26 36.52 -23.12
C ASP A 304 -24.92 35.93 -23.55
N SER A 305 -24.88 35.12 -24.61
CA SER A 305 -23.61 34.69 -25.19
C SER A 305 -23.59 34.58 -26.70
N TYR A 306 -22.48 35.00 -27.28
CA TYR A 306 -22.13 34.89 -28.68
C TYR A 306 -21.11 33.75 -28.84
N GLY A 307 -21.37 32.81 -29.76
CA GLY A 307 -20.50 31.65 -30.02
C GLY A 307 -20.73 30.42 -29.12
N LEU A 308 -21.62 30.50 -28.12
CA LEU A 308 -22.02 29.38 -27.26
C LEU A 308 -23.54 29.34 -27.10
N PRO A 309 -24.21 28.18 -27.17
CA PRO A 309 -25.64 28.08 -26.90
C PRO A 309 -25.92 28.02 -25.39
N VAL A 310 -26.83 28.86 -24.90
CA VAL A 310 -27.29 28.89 -23.50
C VAL A 310 -28.61 28.13 -23.37
N SER A 311 -28.75 27.36 -22.29
CA SER A 311 -30.00 26.76 -21.85
C SER A 311 -30.35 27.25 -20.45
N GLY A 312 -31.57 27.77 -20.26
CA GLY A 312 -32.03 28.29 -18.97
C GLY A 312 -31.17 29.41 -18.39
N ASN A 313 -31.13 29.50 -17.07
CA ASN A 313 -30.48 30.59 -16.35
C ASN A 313 -28.95 30.33 -16.24
N CYS A 314 -28.19 30.69 -17.26
CA CYS A 314 -26.71 30.66 -17.28
C CYS A 314 -26.04 29.27 -17.36
N LEU A 315 -26.62 28.30 -18.09
CA LEU A 315 -25.94 27.04 -18.47
C LEU A 315 -25.57 27.07 -19.96
N GLY A 316 -24.31 27.41 -20.27
CA GLY A 316 -23.77 27.37 -21.63
C GLY A 316 -22.99 26.08 -21.88
N ALA A 317 -23.33 25.31 -22.92
CA ALA A 317 -22.65 24.06 -23.22
C ALA A 317 -22.63 23.76 -24.73
N GLY A 318 -21.44 23.69 -25.34
CA GLY A 318 -21.34 23.42 -26.78
C GLY A 318 -19.91 23.37 -27.33
N PRO A 319 -19.73 22.96 -28.60
CA PRO A 319 -18.43 22.90 -29.25
C PRO A 319 -17.90 24.30 -29.58
N VAL A 320 -16.61 24.54 -29.32
CA VAL A 320 -15.95 25.82 -29.63
C VAL A 320 -15.64 25.90 -31.13
N THR A 321 -16.54 26.52 -31.89
CA THR A 321 -16.41 26.70 -33.35
C THR A 321 -15.83 28.06 -33.76
N GLY A 322 -15.59 28.96 -32.81
CA GLY A 322 -15.07 30.31 -33.03
C GLY A 322 -14.87 31.06 -31.70
N PRO A 323 -14.54 32.36 -31.72
CA PRO A 323 -14.46 33.20 -30.52
C PRO A 323 -15.78 33.24 -29.74
N ILE A 324 -15.69 33.23 -28.42
CA ILE A 324 -16.85 33.20 -27.52
C ILE A 324 -16.84 34.42 -26.60
N VAL A 325 -17.98 35.10 -26.51
CA VAL A 325 -18.21 36.21 -25.56
C VAL A 325 -19.46 35.92 -24.76
N VAL A 326 -19.34 35.92 -23.44
CA VAL A 326 -20.46 35.75 -22.48
C VAL A 326 -20.61 37.04 -21.67
N LEU A 327 -21.82 37.56 -21.58
CA LEU A 327 -22.19 38.75 -20.82
C LEU A 327 -23.19 38.38 -19.72
N LEU A 328 -22.81 38.63 -18.47
CA LEU A 328 -23.60 38.33 -17.28
C LEU A 328 -23.96 39.65 -16.59
N THR A 329 -25.22 40.07 -16.65
CA THR A 329 -25.68 41.29 -15.98
C THR A 329 -26.39 40.93 -14.68
N TYR A 330 -25.82 41.35 -13.56
CA TYR A 330 -26.42 41.22 -12.24
C TYR A 330 -27.15 42.50 -11.82
N ARG A 331 -28.20 42.35 -11.01
CA ARG A 331 -28.94 43.47 -10.40
C ARG A 331 -29.07 43.25 -8.90
N GLN A 332 -28.94 44.32 -8.13
CA GLN A 332 -29.11 44.27 -6.67
C GLN A 332 -30.52 43.78 -6.31
N ILE A 333 -30.63 42.94 -5.29
CA ILE A 333 -31.91 42.44 -4.77
C ILE A 333 -32.61 43.62 -4.04
N PRO A 334 -33.94 43.82 -4.22
CA PRO A 334 -34.70 44.78 -3.42
C PRO A 334 -34.47 44.58 -1.93
N ASN A 335 -34.49 45.66 -1.15
CA ASN A 335 -34.33 45.62 0.30
C ASN A 335 -33.00 45.03 0.83
N ALA A 336 -32.00 44.77 -0.05
CA ALA A 336 -30.70 44.23 0.33
C ALA A 336 -29.81 45.20 1.14
N GLU A 337 -30.28 46.41 1.40
CA GLU A 337 -29.74 47.35 2.41
C GLU A 337 -29.93 46.82 3.85
N PHE A 338 -31.05 46.13 4.14
CA PHE A 338 -31.32 45.64 5.50
C PHE A 338 -30.44 44.48 5.94
N LEU A 339 -29.81 43.77 5.00
CA LEU A 339 -28.87 42.68 5.30
C LEU A 339 -27.66 43.18 6.11
N ASP A 340 -27.29 44.46 5.97
CA ASP A 340 -26.18 45.08 6.70
C ASP A 340 -26.54 45.48 8.15
N THR A 341 -27.79 45.24 8.61
CA THR A 341 -28.23 45.64 9.96
C THR A 341 -27.65 44.73 11.04
N PRO A 342 -26.88 45.23 12.03
CA PRO A 342 -26.30 44.40 13.09
C PRO A 342 -27.34 43.60 13.88
N MET A 343 -27.01 42.35 14.21
CA MET A 343 -27.84 41.33 14.88
C MET A 343 -29.16 40.92 14.19
N ILE A 344 -29.84 41.83 13.47
CA ILE A 344 -31.20 41.61 12.96
C ILE A 344 -31.31 41.58 11.43
N GLY A 345 -30.23 41.75 10.67
CA GLY A 345 -30.29 42.00 9.22
C GLY A 345 -31.09 40.99 8.38
N GLY A 346 -30.99 39.69 8.68
CA GLY A 346 -31.82 38.66 8.03
C GLY A 346 -33.31 38.74 8.35
N LEU A 347 -33.65 39.12 9.59
CA LEU A 347 -35.03 39.33 10.06
C LEU A 347 -35.61 40.64 9.52
N ALA A 348 -34.82 41.71 9.51
CA ALA A 348 -35.18 42.99 8.90
C ALA A 348 -35.41 42.84 7.38
N TYR A 349 -34.54 42.14 6.67
CA TYR A 349 -34.74 41.79 5.25
C TYR A 349 -36.03 40.98 5.05
N SER A 350 -36.29 39.96 5.89
CA SER A 350 -37.48 39.11 5.78
C SER A 350 -38.79 39.89 6.02
N LEU A 351 -38.79 40.82 6.98
CA LEU A 351 -39.92 41.72 7.23
C LEU A 351 -40.10 42.73 6.09
N ALA A 352 -39.01 43.35 5.62
CA ALA A 352 -39.05 44.28 4.50
C ALA A 352 -39.62 43.62 3.22
N GLU A 353 -39.20 42.40 2.91
CA GLU A 353 -39.75 41.61 1.80
C GLU A 353 -41.23 41.27 2.00
N LEU A 354 -41.66 40.92 3.22
CA LEU A 354 -43.07 40.66 3.54
C LEU A 354 -43.94 41.93 3.36
N GLY A 355 -43.45 43.10 3.78
CA GLY A 355 -44.13 44.38 3.55
C GLY A 355 -44.15 44.79 2.07
N ARG A 356 -43.06 44.53 1.33
CA ARG A 356 -42.96 44.75 -0.13
C ARG A 356 -43.97 43.88 -0.89
N GLN A 357 -44.15 42.61 -0.49
CA GLN A 357 -45.13 41.71 -1.11
C GLN A 357 -46.59 42.17 -0.92
N VAL A 358 -46.89 42.91 0.15
CA VAL A 358 -48.24 43.44 0.43
C VAL A 358 -48.49 44.83 -0.17
N THR A 359 -47.45 45.66 -0.36
CA THR A 359 -47.61 47.07 -0.75
C THR A 359 -46.91 47.49 -2.04
N GLY A 360 -45.97 46.70 -2.55
CA GLY A 360 -45.08 47.08 -3.66
C GLY A 360 -44.00 48.12 -3.29
N LEU A 361 -43.93 48.56 -2.03
CA LEU A 361 -42.95 49.55 -1.57
C LEU A 361 -41.59 48.87 -1.30
N GLU A 362 -40.51 49.59 -1.52
CA GLU A 362 -39.12 49.16 -1.23
C GLU A 362 -38.48 50.08 -0.17
N GLY A 363 -37.38 49.63 0.44
CA GLY A 363 -36.66 50.34 1.49
C GLY A 363 -37.43 50.43 2.82
N ALA A 364 -37.13 51.44 3.63
CA ALA A 364 -37.70 51.58 4.98
C ALA A 364 -39.24 51.52 5.09
N PRO A 365 -40.05 52.06 4.15
CA PRO A 365 -41.51 51.89 4.17
C PRO A 365 -41.95 50.42 4.12
N SER A 366 -41.20 49.57 3.42
CA SER A 366 -41.48 48.12 3.32
C SER A 366 -41.22 47.41 4.65
N LEU A 367 -40.15 47.76 5.36
CA LEU A 367 -39.84 47.24 6.70
C LEU A 367 -40.90 47.65 7.72
N ILE A 368 -41.34 48.92 7.68
CA ILE A 368 -42.41 49.43 8.56
C ILE A 368 -43.72 48.66 8.35
N MET A 369 -44.10 48.40 7.09
CA MET A 369 -45.29 47.60 6.79
C MET A 369 -45.13 46.13 7.21
N GLY A 370 -43.96 45.54 6.95
CA GLY A 370 -43.65 44.17 7.35
C GLY A 370 -43.76 43.95 8.86
N LEU A 371 -43.21 44.88 9.64
CA LEU A 371 -43.40 44.95 11.09
C LEU A 371 -44.87 45.05 11.46
N ALA A 372 -45.62 46.00 10.88
CA ALA A 372 -47.04 46.20 11.19
C ALA A 372 -47.88 44.93 10.97
N ILE A 373 -47.61 44.16 9.90
CA ILE A 373 -48.27 42.88 9.63
C ILE A 373 -47.84 41.80 10.64
N ALA A 374 -46.56 41.79 11.04
CA ALA A 374 -46.03 40.81 11.98
C ALA A 374 -46.53 40.98 13.43
N VAL A 375 -46.90 42.20 13.87
CA VAL A 375 -47.47 42.42 15.22
C VAL A 375 -49.00 42.37 15.28
N THR A 376 -49.72 42.30 14.15
CA THR A 376 -51.19 42.20 14.17
C THR A 376 -51.69 40.80 14.56
N PRO A 377 -52.54 40.65 15.59
CA PRO A 377 -53.15 39.37 15.93
C PRO A 377 -54.05 38.81 14.80
N PRO A 378 -54.26 37.48 14.70
CA PRO A 378 -55.05 36.87 13.63
C PRO A 378 -56.51 37.36 13.49
N ALA A 379 -57.06 38.02 14.52
CA ALA A 379 -58.40 38.60 14.50
C ALA A 379 -58.47 40.04 13.91
N ALA A 380 -57.33 40.67 13.60
CA ALA A 380 -57.25 42.09 13.25
C ALA A 380 -57.16 42.40 11.73
N VAL A 381 -57.00 41.39 10.86
CA VAL A 381 -56.89 41.60 9.40
C VAL A 381 -58.28 41.66 8.74
N GLY A 382 -59.09 42.64 9.16
CA GLY A 382 -60.39 42.96 8.55
C GLY A 382 -60.30 43.67 7.19
N LEU A 383 -59.09 44.08 6.79
CA LEU A 383 -58.79 44.78 5.54
C LEU A 383 -57.66 44.05 4.81
N GLY A 384 -57.99 43.31 3.75
CA GLY A 384 -57.00 42.58 2.92
C GLY A 384 -57.46 41.23 2.35
N VAL A 385 -58.57 40.65 2.85
CA VAL A 385 -59.05 39.30 2.48
C VAL A 385 -59.78 39.28 1.12
N ALA A 386 -59.09 39.74 0.07
CA ALA A 386 -59.54 39.72 -1.32
C ALA A 386 -58.53 39.08 -2.30
N ALA A 387 -57.23 39.10 -1.99
CA ALA A 387 -56.17 38.68 -2.92
C ALA A 387 -55.59 37.27 -2.67
N ALA A 388 -55.74 36.69 -1.47
CA ALA A 388 -55.02 35.48 -1.05
C ALA A 388 -55.57 34.12 -1.58
N ARG A 389 -56.50 34.12 -2.55
CA ARG A 389 -57.01 32.88 -3.17
C ARG A 389 -56.12 32.40 -4.33
N LYS A 390 -54.90 31.93 -4.01
CA LYS A 390 -54.10 30.89 -4.72
C LYS A 390 -52.63 30.89 -4.26
N ALA A 391 -52.35 30.17 -3.17
CA ALA A 391 -51.01 29.66 -2.87
C ALA A 391 -51.16 28.30 -2.18
N PRO A 392 -50.51 27.22 -2.66
CA PRO A 392 -50.57 25.93 -1.99
C PRO A 392 -49.71 25.97 -0.71
N ILE A 393 -50.30 25.57 0.42
CA ILE A 393 -49.55 25.32 1.66
C ILE A 393 -48.69 24.07 1.41
N VAL A 394 -47.38 24.25 1.27
CA VAL A 394 -46.44 23.13 1.11
C VAL A 394 -46.20 22.48 2.48
N THR A 395 -47.07 21.54 2.85
CA THR A 395 -46.91 20.72 4.06
C THR A 395 -45.67 19.83 3.94
N ARG A 396 -44.73 20.00 4.87
CA ARG A 396 -43.44 19.28 4.94
C ARG A 396 -43.61 17.81 5.33
N ALA A 397 -43.63 16.89 4.37
CA ALA A 397 -43.45 15.45 4.59
C ALA A 397 -43.06 14.69 3.30
N GLY A 398 -42.27 13.61 3.39
CA GLY A 398 -42.22 12.57 2.35
C GLY A 398 -40.86 12.21 1.74
N LYS A 399 -40.03 11.47 2.50
CA LYS A 399 -38.85 10.69 2.07
C LYS A 399 -38.73 10.39 0.56
N ARG A 400 -37.82 11.08 -0.15
CA ARG A 400 -37.24 10.67 -1.45
C ARG A 400 -35.86 11.32 -1.61
N GLY A 401 -34.78 10.53 -1.66
CA GLY A 401 -33.39 11.04 -1.70
C GLY A 401 -32.31 9.96 -1.89
N ARG A 402 -32.43 8.80 -1.21
CA ARG A 402 -31.45 7.67 -1.22
C ARG A 402 -31.04 7.08 -2.59
N GLY A 403 -31.52 7.59 -3.72
CA GLY A 403 -31.11 7.17 -5.06
C GLY A 403 -30.13 8.11 -5.76
N SER A 404 -30.11 9.40 -5.41
CA SER A 404 -29.30 10.41 -6.12
C SER A 404 -27.85 10.45 -5.65
N GLU A 405 -27.59 10.25 -4.35
CA GLU A 405 -26.23 10.27 -3.80
C GLU A 405 -25.40 9.09 -4.32
N LEU A 406 -26.01 7.92 -4.50
CA LEU A 406 -25.39 6.75 -5.13
C LEU A 406 -25.06 6.97 -6.61
N GLN A 407 -25.81 7.81 -7.33
CA GLN A 407 -25.43 8.23 -8.68
C GLN A 407 -24.32 9.29 -8.67
N ALA A 408 -24.29 10.20 -7.70
CA ALA A 408 -23.19 11.14 -7.51
C ALA A 408 -21.87 10.42 -7.18
N LEU A 409 -21.91 9.41 -6.30
CA LEU A 409 -20.74 8.57 -5.98
C LEU A 409 -20.20 7.85 -7.23
N LEU A 410 -21.11 7.34 -8.08
CA LEU A 410 -20.75 6.65 -9.33
C LEU A 410 -20.18 7.61 -10.40
N LEU A 411 -20.63 8.88 -10.40
CA LEU A 411 -20.14 9.93 -11.30
C LEU A 411 -18.80 10.54 -10.84
N LEU A 412 -18.48 10.49 -9.55
CA LEU A 412 -17.18 10.89 -9.02
C LEU A 412 -16.09 9.83 -9.25
N ALA A 413 -16.46 8.56 -9.45
CA ALA A 413 -15.55 7.42 -9.63
C ALA A 413 -14.76 7.40 -10.97
N SER A 414 -14.66 8.53 -11.68
CA SER A 414 -13.85 8.75 -12.87
C SER A 414 -12.79 9.85 -12.72
N ALA A 415 -12.76 10.57 -11.58
CA ALA A 415 -11.66 11.46 -11.21
C ALA A 415 -10.62 10.66 -10.40
N GLY A 416 -9.43 10.44 -10.98
CA GLY A 416 -8.40 9.60 -10.38
C GLY A 416 -7.52 10.31 -9.36
N GLN A 417 -7.47 9.79 -8.13
CA GLN A 417 -6.35 9.92 -7.18
C GLN A 417 -5.98 8.51 -6.65
N HIS A 418 -4.96 8.43 -5.79
CA HIS A 418 -4.17 7.22 -5.47
C HIS A 418 -3.18 6.79 -6.56
N LYS A 419 -2.15 7.64 -6.70
CA LYS A 419 -0.83 7.27 -7.23
C LYS A 419 0.29 7.46 -6.21
N GLU A 420 0.03 8.20 -5.12
CA GLU A 420 0.99 8.58 -4.08
C GLU A 420 1.48 7.39 -3.23
N ASP A 421 0.60 6.62 -2.59
CA ASP A 421 1.00 5.55 -1.64
C ASP A 421 1.97 4.50 -2.27
N THR A 422 1.75 4.22 -3.57
CA THR A 422 2.59 3.31 -4.34
C THR A 422 3.90 3.96 -4.81
N GLU A 423 3.92 5.28 -5.06
CA GLU A 423 5.14 5.99 -5.44
C GLU A 423 6.03 6.31 -4.25
N ASP A 424 5.47 6.61 -3.09
CA ASP A 424 6.24 6.97 -1.90
C ASP A 424 6.96 5.74 -1.34
N SER A 425 6.26 4.61 -1.17
CA SER A 425 6.88 3.30 -0.85
C SER A 425 7.85 2.80 -1.95
N LEU A 426 7.83 3.39 -3.15
CA LEU A 426 8.81 3.20 -4.21
C LEU A 426 9.98 4.20 -4.19
N ARG A 427 9.93 5.30 -3.44
CA ARG A 427 10.99 6.33 -3.37
C ARG A 427 11.85 6.31 -2.11
N VAL A 428 11.42 5.63 -1.03
CA VAL A 428 12.14 5.64 0.25
C VAL A 428 13.59 5.13 0.17
N SER A 429 14.51 5.94 0.70
CA SER A 429 15.85 5.59 1.18
C SER A 429 15.88 5.62 2.72
N GLY A 430 16.61 4.70 3.34
CA GLY A 430 16.72 4.65 4.81
C GLY A 430 17.20 3.31 5.37
N ARG A 431 17.17 3.21 6.71
CA ARG A 431 17.75 2.10 7.49
C ARG A 431 16.68 1.27 8.17
N ILE A 432 16.98 -0.02 8.33
CA ILE A 432 16.14 -0.93 9.11
C ILE A 432 16.62 -0.93 10.55
N ILE A 433 15.74 -0.52 11.46
CA ILE A 433 15.91 -0.74 12.91
C ILE A 433 15.23 -2.06 13.26
N ILE A 434 15.65 -2.69 14.35
CA ILE A 434 15.05 -3.93 14.88
C ILE A 434 14.76 -3.71 16.38
N PRO A 435 13.50 -3.86 16.84
CA PRO A 435 13.11 -3.69 18.24
C PRO A 435 13.95 -4.49 19.25
N PRO A 436 14.13 -3.99 20.49
CA PRO A 436 14.99 -4.61 21.51
C PRO A 436 14.71 -6.09 21.78
N GLU A 437 13.47 -6.53 21.63
CA GLU A 437 13.00 -7.91 21.87
C GLU A 437 13.59 -8.89 20.85
N LEU A 438 13.57 -8.51 19.56
CA LEU A 438 14.24 -9.25 18.48
C LEU A 438 15.77 -9.10 18.58
N ARG A 439 16.24 -7.98 19.14
CA ARG A 439 17.66 -7.64 19.25
C ARG A 439 18.40 -8.31 20.41
N LYS A 440 17.72 -9.09 21.26
CA LYS A 440 18.36 -9.92 22.32
C LYS A 440 19.26 -11.06 21.82
N MET A 441 19.57 -11.08 20.51
CA MET A 441 20.62 -11.89 19.90
C MET A 441 21.95 -11.15 19.63
N VAL A 442 22.11 -9.83 19.88
CA VAL A 442 23.40 -9.12 20.11
C VAL A 442 23.16 -7.66 20.58
N GLU A 443 24.04 -7.15 21.46
CA GLU A 443 23.75 -6.07 22.43
C GLU A 443 23.89 -4.59 21.95
N ASN A 444 23.08 -3.68 22.54
CA ASN A 444 23.32 -2.27 22.99
C ASN A 444 24.00 -1.24 22.04
N THR A 445 23.56 0.02 21.76
CA THR A 445 22.59 1.04 22.29
C THR A 445 22.32 2.09 21.16
N GLY A 446 21.40 3.09 21.11
CA GLY A 446 20.22 3.54 21.90
C GLY A 446 20.07 5.09 21.96
N GLN A 447 18.83 5.63 22.10
CA GLN A 447 18.40 7.07 22.28
C GLN A 447 18.53 8.03 21.05
N HIS A 448 17.67 9.04 20.78
CA HIS A 448 16.33 9.51 21.26
C HIS A 448 15.65 10.34 20.11
N ILE A 449 14.30 10.40 19.90
CA ILE A 449 13.26 11.37 20.44
C ILE A 449 13.60 12.86 20.21
N GLU A 450 12.72 13.82 19.87
CA GLU A 450 11.21 13.99 19.88
C GLU A 450 10.58 14.02 18.43
N GLU A 451 9.39 14.51 18.02
CA GLU A 451 8.21 15.30 18.52
C GLU A 451 6.92 14.89 17.71
N GLU A 452 5.67 15.29 18.07
CA GLU A 452 4.40 14.97 17.35
C GLU A 452 3.38 16.15 17.25
N ARG A 453 2.25 16.03 16.51
CA ARG A 453 1.30 17.15 16.24
C ARG A 453 -0.20 16.76 16.26
N ARG A 454 -0.90 17.01 17.39
CA ARG A 454 -2.36 16.85 17.54
C ARG A 454 -3.22 17.81 16.71
N LEU A 455 -4.48 17.43 16.49
CA LEU A 455 -5.59 18.23 15.95
C LEU A 455 -6.69 18.40 17.02
N GLU A 456 -7.59 19.38 16.84
CA GLU A 456 -8.54 19.81 17.88
C GLU A 456 -9.74 18.85 18.08
N GLU A 457 -9.98 18.39 19.32
CA GLU A 457 -11.11 17.48 19.63
C GLU A 457 -12.47 18.20 19.78
N PRO A 458 -13.59 17.60 19.30
CA PRO A 458 -14.94 18.17 19.33
C PRO A 458 -15.61 18.20 20.72
N GLU A 459 -16.58 19.11 20.89
CA GLU A 459 -17.25 19.41 22.18
C GLU A 459 -18.01 18.23 22.83
N GLU A 460 -18.39 17.21 22.05
CA GLU A 460 -19.12 16.03 22.58
C GLU A 460 -18.19 15.01 23.24
N GLU A 461 -16.93 14.93 22.79
CA GLU A 461 -15.89 14.02 23.29
C GLU A 461 -15.47 14.46 24.70
N LYS A 462 -15.20 15.76 24.88
CA LYS A 462 -14.83 16.40 26.15
C LYS A 462 -15.85 16.20 27.27
N ARG A 463 -17.13 16.09 26.91
CA ARG A 463 -18.21 15.81 27.88
C ARG A 463 -18.24 14.35 28.35
N LEU A 464 -17.74 13.41 27.54
CA LEU A 464 -17.59 12.00 27.92
C LEU A 464 -16.31 11.78 28.74
N GLU A 465 -15.23 12.50 28.40
CA GLU A 465 -14.00 12.58 29.21
C GLU A 465 -14.30 13.14 30.62
N GLU A 466 -15.00 14.27 30.74
CA GLU A 466 -15.42 14.85 32.03
C GLU A 466 -16.28 13.88 32.88
N GLU A 467 -17.10 13.03 32.25
CA GLU A 467 -17.89 12.01 32.95
C GLU A 467 -17.03 10.80 33.36
N ALA A 468 -16.13 10.34 32.49
CA ALA A 468 -15.22 9.22 32.73
C ALA A 468 -14.19 9.52 33.84
N GLU A 469 -13.53 10.68 33.75
CA GLU A 469 -12.51 11.14 34.71
C GLU A 469 -13.11 11.25 36.13
N LYS A 470 -14.33 11.80 36.23
CA LYS A 470 -15.08 11.90 37.48
C LYS A 470 -15.46 10.54 38.07
N LEU A 471 -15.83 9.56 37.24
CA LEU A 471 -16.13 8.19 37.66
C LEU A 471 -14.87 7.45 38.15
N VAL A 472 -13.71 7.69 37.51
CA VAL A 472 -12.43 7.12 37.96
C VAL A 472 -11.98 7.78 39.27
N GLU A 473 -12.05 9.10 39.41
CA GLU A 473 -11.71 9.79 40.67
C GLU A 473 -12.60 9.35 41.85
N GLU A 474 -13.90 9.09 41.65
CA GLU A 474 -14.74 8.52 42.71
C GLU A 474 -14.25 7.13 43.15
N ILE A 475 -13.78 6.30 42.23
CA ILE A 475 -13.21 4.97 42.52
C ILE A 475 -11.86 5.09 43.25
N LEU A 476 -10.97 5.97 42.78
CA LEU A 476 -9.64 6.20 43.35
C LEU A 476 -9.72 6.82 44.76
N ALA A 477 -10.74 7.64 45.03
CA ALA A 477 -11.06 8.16 46.37
C ALA A 477 -11.68 7.12 47.33
N GLY A 478 -11.78 5.84 46.92
CA GLY A 478 -12.31 4.75 47.75
C GLY A 478 -13.83 4.50 47.61
N GLY A 479 -14.50 5.20 46.68
CA GLY A 479 -15.92 5.03 46.39
C GLY A 479 -16.26 3.69 45.72
N LYS A 480 -17.55 3.51 45.38
CA LYS A 480 -18.07 2.28 44.77
C LYS A 480 -18.94 2.58 43.55
N ALA A 481 -18.32 2.66 42.39
CA ALA A 481 -19.00 2.89 41.11
C ALA A 481 -18.97 1.65 40.20
N SER A 482 -19.89 1.60 39.24
CA SER A 482 -19.85 0.65 38.13
C SER A 482 -19.37 1.37 36.88
N ILE A 483 -18.31 0.87 36.25
CA ILE A 483 -17.64 1.52 35.13
C ILE A 483 -17.71 0.65 33.87
N GLN A 484 -17.86 1.29 32.72
CA GLN A 484 -17.81 0.61 31.41
C GLN A 484 -16.38 0.65 30.87
N PRO A 485 -15.90 -0.38 30.16
CA PRO A 485 -14.60 -0.37 29.51
C PRO A 485 -14.31 0.88 28.68
N TYR A 486 -15.29 1.46 27.98
CA TYR A 486 -15.07 2.67 27.18
C TYR A 486 -14.73 3.93 28.00
N HIS A 487 -15.13 4.01 29.28
CA HIS A 487 -14.69 5.12 30.16
C HIS A 487 -13.20 4.98 30.50
N LEU A 488 -12.68 3.75 30.59
CA LEU A 488 -11.27 3.50 30.84
C LEU A 488 -10.40 3.93 29.66
N SER A 489 -10.97 3.97 28.45
CA SER A 489 -10.31 4.49 27.25
C SER A 489 -10.38 6.02 27.07
N LEU A 490 -11.04 6.75 27.98
CA LEU A 490 -11.21 8.21 27.95
C LEU A 490 -10.52 8.92 29.13
N VAL A 491 -9.57 8.24 29.79
CA VAL A 491 -8.93 8.68 31.05
C VAL A 491 -7.42 8.51 30.95
N TYR A 492 -6.66 9.45 31.51
CA TYR A 492 -5.21 9.37 31.59
C TYR A 492 -4.77 8.44 32.74
N TRP A 493 -3.85 7.52 32.43
CA TRP A 493 -3.35 6.51 33.37
C TRP A 493 -1.85 6.67 33.62
N ASP A 494 -1.49 6.83 34.90
CA ASP A 494 -0.13 6.68 35.42
C ASP A 494 -0.03 5.44 36.34
N GLU A 495 1.19 5.06 36.75
CA GLU A 495 1.42 3.86 37.56
C GLU A 495 0.65 3.90 38.91
N GLU A 496 0.43 5.08 39.50
CA GLU A 496 -0.25 5.22 40.80
C GLU A 496 -1.78 5.12 40.64
N ARG A 497 -2.36 5.80 39.64
CA ARG A 497 -3.79 5.67 39.29
C ARG A 497 -4.14 4.24 38.87
N PHE A 498 -3.29 3.61 38.07
CA PHE A 498 -3.52 2.26 37.55
C PHE A 498 -3.55 1.21 38.67
N GLU A 499 -2.56 1.20 39.56
CA GLU A 499 -2.52 0.23 40.67
C GLU A 499 -3.64 0.47 41.69
N LYS A 500 -3.96 1.72 42.06
CA LYS A 500 -5.12 2.05 42.91
C LYS A 500 -6.46 1.61 42.31
N PHE A 501 -6.60 1.70 40.99
CA PHE A 501 -7.79 1.19 40.28
C PHE A 501 -7.81 -0.34 40.28
N LYS A 502 -6.66 -1.00 40.12
CA LYS A 502 -6.51 -2.46 40.21
C LYS A 502 -6.93 -2.99 41.58
N GLU A 503 -6.41 -2.38 42.66
CA GLU A 503 -6.86 -2.64 44.04
C GLU A 503 -8.38 -2.47 44.17
N ALA A 504 -8.96 -1.42 43.57
CA ALA A 504 -10.39 -1.19 43.60
C ALA A 504 -11.21 -2.28 42.88
N VAL A 505 -10.68 -2.88 41.81
CA VAL A 505 -11.31 -4.02 41.12
C VAL A 505 -11.21 -5.29 41.97
N GLU A 506 -10.04 -5.58 42.55
CA GLU A 506 -9.81 -6.75 43.42
C GLU A 506 -10.67 -6.72 44.69
N GLU A 507 -10.76 -5.56 45.35
CA GLU A 507 -11.64 -5.30 46.50
C GLU A 507 -13.14 -5.21 46.14
N LYS A 508 -13.47 -5.28 44.84
CA LYS A 508 -14.84 -5.18 44.30
C LYS A 508 -15.52 -3.86 44.67
N ARG A 509 -14.73 -2.78 44.78
CA ARG A 509 -15.18 -1.38 44.82
C ARG A 509 -15.53 -0.89 43.43
N ALA A 510 -14.64 -1.10 42.46
CA ALA A 510 -14.85 -0.84 41.05
C ALA A 510 -15.54 -2.04 40.40
N LYS A 511 -16.77 -1.87 39.92
CA LYS A 511 -17.47 -2.91 39.15
C LYS A 511 -17.39 -2.63 37.66
N ILE A 512 -16.37 -3.17 37.01
CA ILE A 512 -16.30 -3.26 35.55
C ILE A 512 -17.47 -4.15 35.08
N GLY A 513 -18.37 -3.63 34.24
CA GLY A 513 -19.52 -4.43 33.81
C GLY A 513 -20.49 -3.76 32.85
N GLY A 514 -20.53 -4.32 31.64
CA GLY A 514 -21.45 -3.96 30.56
C GLY A 514 -20.75 -4.18 29.23
N ASP A 515 -20.76 -3.18 28.36
CA ASP A 515 -20.27 -3.32 26.98
C ASP A 515 -18.98 -2.55 26.73
N ALA A 516 -18.22 -3.00 25.73
CA ALA A 516 -16.96 -2.34 25.36
C ALA A 516 -17.18 -1.02 24.60
N GLY A 517 -18.39 -0.78 24.08
CA GLY A 517 -18.70 0.38 23.25
C GLY A 517 -17.80 0.45 22.02
N PHE A 518 -17.45 1.66 21.59
CA PHE A 518 -16.48 1.86 20.52
C PHE A 518 -15.02 1.98 21.03
N MET A 519 -14.77 1.66 22.31
CA MET A 519 -13.44 1.56 22.91
C MET A 519 -12.59 2.83 22.79
N GLY A 520 -13.23 4.00 22.89
CA GLY A 520 -12.61 5.32 22.73
C GLY A 520 -12.92 5.97 21.38
N PHE A 521 -13.27 5.18 20.35
CA PHE A 521 -13.63 5.70 19.02
C PHE A 521 -15.11 6.05 18.88
N ASP A 522 -15.74 6.50 19.97
CA ASP A 522 -17.19 6.68 20.06
C ASP A 522 -17.73 7.78 19.13
N SER A 523 -16.94 8.81 18.82
CA SER A 523 -17.23 9.79 17.76
C SER A 523 -17.32 9.17 16.36
N TYR A 524 -16.40 8.27 16.01
CA TYR A 524 -16.40 7.52 14.73
C TYR A 524 -17.51 6.47 14.70
N GLY A 525 -17.74 5.77 15.82
CA GLY A 525 -18.78 4.78 15.99
C GLY A 525 -20.19 5.36 15.85
N ASN A 526 -20.46 6.50 16.48
CA ASN A 526 -21.73 7.21 16.36
C ASN A 526 -21.95 7.71 14.92
N ARG A 527 -20.90 8.14 14.20
CA ARG A 527 -20.98 8.43 12.75
C ARG A 527 -21.32 7.20 11.92
N LEU A 528 -20.81 6.01 12.26
CA LEU A 528 -21.20 4.75 11.61
C LEU A 528 -22.68 4.41 11.91
N VAL A 529 -23.16 4.60 13.13
CA VAL A 529 -24.58 4.38 13.49
C VAL A 529 -25.50 5.34 12.70
N ALA A 530 -25.15 6.61 12.59
CA ALA A 530 -25.89 7.56 11.75
C ALA A 530 -25.87 7.14 10.26
N ALA A 531 -24.70 6.78 9.72
CA ALA A 531 -24.58 6.31 8.34
C ALA A 531 -25.39 5.02 8.07
N LEU A 532 -25.57 4.16 9.08
CA LEU A 532 -26.43 2.97 9.01
C LEU A 532 -27.92 3.30 8.90
N ASP A 533 -28.38 4.39 9.49
CA ASP A 533 -29.77 4.86 9.36
C ASP A 533 -30.00 5.72 8.12
N GLU A 534 -28.96 6.29 7.51
CA GLU A 534 -29.08 7.10 6.29
C GLU A 534 -28.84 6.32 5.00
N SER A 535 -27.78 5.51 4.92
CA SER A 535 -27.32 4.84 3.69
C SER A 535 -27.58 3.31 3.66
N LEU A 536 -27.44 2.73 2.47
CA LEU A 536 -27.32 1.28 2.25
C LEU A 536 -25.92 0.84 1.82
N GLY A 537 -25.07 1.78 1.37
CA GLY A 537 -23.67 1.54 1.05
C GLY A 537 -22.80 2.48 1.89
N ILE A 538 -21.95 1.92 2.74
CA ILE A 538 -21.11 2.65 3.69
C ILE A 538 -19.66 2.26 3.43
N ILE A 539 -18.78 3.24 3.46
CA ILE A 539 -17.36 3.06 3.16
C ILE A 539 -16.55 3.63 4.32
N VAL A 540 -15.72 2.78 4.89
CA VAL A 540 -14.90 3.03 6.06
C VAL A 540 -13.44 2.93 5.64
N LYS A 541 -12.72 4.05 5.64
CA LYS A 541 -11.26 4.03 5.55
C LYS A 541 -10.70 3.78 6.94
N SER A 542 -9.87 2.75 7.09
CA SER A 542 -9.33 2.31 8.37
C SER A 542 -7.93 1.70 8.18
N PRO A 543 -6.85 2.39 8.61
CA PRO A 543 -5.50 1.84 8.56
C PRO A 543 -5.35 0.53 9.35
N ASP A 544 -6.05 0.43 10.49
CA ASP A 544 -6.32 -0.85 11.15
C ASP A 544 -7.66 -1.42 10.68
N ILE A 545 -7.60 -2.49 9.89
CA ILE A 545 -8.76 -3.23 9.40
C ILE A 545 -9.51 -3.97 10.52
N GLY A 546 -8.81 -4.48 11.54
CA GLY A 546 -9.41 -5.18 12.67
C GLY A 546 -10.25 -4.26 13.55
N LEU A 547 -9.73 -3.06 13.83
CA LEU A 547 -10.48 -2.00 14.50
C LEU A 547 -11.68 -1.55 13.65
N GLY A 548 -11.48 -1.22 12.37
CA GLY A 548 -12.55 -0.77 11.47
C GLY A 548 -13.70 -1.77 11.32
N VAL A 549 -13.40 -3.07 11.25
CA VAL A 549 -14.40 -4.13 11.24
C VAL A 549 -15.11 -4.25 12.59
N THR A 550 -14.39 -4.09 13.71
CA THR A 550 -14.97 -4.13 15.06
C THR A 550 -15.95 -2.97 15.29
N LEU A 551 -15.57 -1.74 14.92
CA LEU A 551 -16.44 -0.57 15.00
C LEU A 551 -17.67 -0.71 14.07
N ALA A 552 -17.52 -1.30 12.88
CA ALA A 552 -18.62 -1.59 11.97
C ALA A 552 -19.60 -2.66 12.50
N LEU A 553 -19.08 -3.70 13.17
CA LEU A 553 -19.90 -4.71 13.86
C LEU A 553 -20.68 -4.10 15.03
N GLU A 554 -20.02 -3.28 15.85
CA GLU A 554 -20.63 -2.63 17.01
C GLU A 554 -21.70 -1.63 16.58
N ALA A 555 -21.43 -0.80 15.57
CA ALA A 555 -22.42 0.12 15.01
C ALA A 555 -23.64 -0.63 14.45
N CYS A 556 -23.44 -1.79 13.80
CA CYS A 556 -24.55 -2.64 13.37
C CYS A 556 -25.35 -3.19 14.56
N ARG A 557 -24.68 -3.59 15.65
CA ARG A 557 -25.31 -4.10 16.87
C ARG A 557 -26.18 -3.05 17.54
N GLN A 558 -25.67 -1.82 17.69
CA GLN A 558 -26.42 -0.68 18.23
C GLN A 558 -27.60 -0.30 17.32
N ALA A 559 -27.40 -0.28 16.00
CA ALA A 559 -28.45 -0.11 14.99
C ALA A 559 -29.38 -1.34 14.84
N ARG A 560 -29.21 -2.38 15.67
CA ARG A 560 -30.01 -3.62 15.72
C ARG A 560 -30.07 -4.40 14.39
N LYS A 561 -29.06 -4.25 13.54
CA LYS A 561 -28.89 -5.00 12.28
C LYS A 561 -28.04 -6.24 12.53
N ARG A 562 -28.45 -7.40 12.02
CA ARG A 562 -27.57 -8.58 12.03
C ARG A 562 -26.52 -8.41 10.94
N ALA A 563 -25.26 -8.25 11.35
CA ALA A 563 -24.12 -8.17 10.45
C ALA A 563 -23.55 -9.56 10.11
N GLN A 564 -22.94 -9.69 8.94
CA GLN A 564 -22.13 -10.84 8.55
C GLN A 564 -20.89 -10.36 7.80
N ILE A 565 -19.71 -10.83 8.20
CA ILE A 565 -18.47 -10.62 7.43
C ILE A 565 -18.51 -11.48 6.17
N VAL A 566 -18.09 -10.90 5.05
CA VAL A 566 -18.00 -11.53 3.74
C VAL A 566 -16.62 -11.24 3.15
N SER A 567 -15.79 -12.26 3.02
CA SER A 567 -14.54 -12.19 2.26
C SER A 567 -14.83 -12.55 0.80
N PRO A 568 -14.90 -11.58 -0.13
CA PRO A 568 -15.05 -11.90 -1.55
C PRO A 568 -13.74 -12.53 -2.06
N PRO A 569 -13.79 -13.61 -2.87
CA PRO A 569 -12.59 -14.06 -3.54
C PRO A 569 -12.14 -13.01 -4.58
N TYR A 570 -10.84 -12.75 -4.64
CA TYR A 570 -10.25 -11.87 -5.66
C TYR A 570 -10.69 -12.31 -7.06
N THR A 571 -11.04 -11.35 -7.94
CA THR A 571 -11.64 -11.57 -9.27
C THR A 571 -13.08 -12.12 -9.29
N THR A 572 -13.90 -11.83 -8.27
CA THR A 572 -15.34 -12.18 -8.30
C THR A 572 -16.12 -11.34 -9.31
N SER A 573 -16.74 -11.98 -10.32
CA SER A 573 -17.66 -11.27 -11.21
C SER A 573 -18.92 -10.77 -10.47
N SER A 574 -19.45 -9.60 -10.85
CA SER A 574 -20.59 -8.97 -10.17
C SER A 574 -21.83 -9.87 -10.06
N LYS A 575 -21.98 -10.86 -10.95
CA LYS A 575 -23.03 -11.89 -10.91
C LYS A 575 -22.83 -12.90 -9.77
N GLN A 576 -21.60 -13.37 -9.56
CA GLN A 576 -21.28 -14.31 -8.46
C GLN A 576 -21.41 -13.63 -7.10
N LEU A 577 -20.90 -12.39 -6.98
CA LEU A 577 -21.06 -11.56 -5.79
C LEU A 577 -22.54 -11.36 -5.45
N LEU A 578 -23.36 -10.98 -6.44
CA LEU A 578 -24.80 -10.80 -6.27
C LEU A 578 -25.51 -12.08 -5.79
N GLU A 579 -25.06 -13.27 -6.21
CA GLU A 579 -25.58 -14.53 -5.68
C GLU A 579 -25.18 -14.78 -4.22
N GLN A 580 -23.94 -14.51 -3.83
CA GLN A 580 -23.49 -14.61 -2.44
C GLN A 580 -24.27 -13.65 -1.53
N VAL A 581 -24.39 -12.38 -1.93
CA VAL A 581 -25.18 -11.34 -1.23
C VAL A 581 -26.65 -11.75 -1.10
N LYS A 582 -27.25 -12.38 -2.11
CA LYS A 582 -28.62 -12.91 -2.04
C LYS A 582 -28.75 -14.09 -1.07
N LYS A 583 -27.76 -14.98 -1.04
CA LYS A 583 -27.73 -16.19 -0.18
C LYS A 583 -27.44 -15.89 1.30
N ALA A 584 -26.75 -14.79 1.62
CA ALA A 584 -26.43 -14.39 3.00
C ALA A 584 -27.69 -14.10 3.85
N GLY A 585 -27.74 -14.58 5.10
CA GLY A 585 -28.92 -14.46 5.98
C GLY A 585 -29.05 -13.13 6.73
N ALA A 586 -28.09 -12.22 6.55
CA ALA A 586 -27.88 -10.99 7.31
C ALA A 586 -28.53 -9.74 6.70
N ASP A 587 -28.68 -8.71 7.55
CA ASP A 587 -29.29 -7.41 7.23
C ASP A 587 -28.22 -6.36 6.84
N ALA A 588 -26.99 -6.56 7.34
CA ALA A 588 -25.78 -5.87 6.95
C ALA A 588 -24.68 -6.86 6.55
N LEU A 589 -23.87 -6.53 5.55
CA LEU A 589 -22.73 -7.30 5.07
C LEU A 589 -21.46 -6.44 5.15
N ILE A 590 -20.41 -6.94 5.79
CA ILE A 590 -19.13 -6.26 5.94
C ILE A 590 -18.11 -6.91 5.00
N PHE A 591 -17.55 -6.13 4.08
CA PHE A 591 -16.54 -6.55 3.11
C PHE A 591 -15.18 -5.99 3.52
N ILE A 592 -14.16 -6.85 3.56
CA ILE A 592 -12.82 -6.54 4.06
C ILE A 592 -11.85 -6.48 2.88
N GLN A 593 -11.13 -5.35 2.74
CA GLN A 593 -10.20 -5.06 1.64
C GLN A 593 -10.62 -5.58 0.24
N PRO A 594 -11.84 -5.24 -0.25
CA PRO A 594 -12.22 -5.53 -1.63
C PRO A 594 -11.29 -4.84 -2.63
N ASP A 595 -11.04 -5.48 -3.76
CA ASP A 595 -10.34 -4.88 -4.90
C ASP A 595 -11.22 -3.79 -5.60
N PRO A 596 -10.67 -2.89 -6.45
CA PRO A 596 -11.43 -1.78 -7.03
C PRO A 596 -12.60 -2.20 -7.93
N GLU A 597 -12.58 -3.42 -8.48
CA GLU A 597 -13.70 -3.95 -9.26
C GLU A 597 -14.76 -4.53 -8.32
N ALA A 598 -14.32 -5.21 -7.26
CA ALA A 598 -15.17 -5.69 -6.18
C ALA A 598 -15.89 -4.55 -5.45
N GLU A 599 -15.25 -3.42 -5.11
CA GLU A 599 -15.92 -2.24 -4.53
C GLU A 599 -17.09 -1.76 -5.42
N LYS A 600 -16.82 -1.58 -6.72
CA LYS A 600 -17.81 -1.14 -7.70
C LYS A 600 -18.94 -2.18 -7.86
N ALA A 601 -18.62 -3.48 -7.81
CA ALA A 601 -19.59 -4.55 -7.84
C ALA A 601 -20.45 -4.65 -6.56
N ILE A 602 -19.88 -4.40 -5.38
CA ILE A 602 -20.58 -4.34 -4.08
C ILE A 602 -21.62 -3.21 -4.11
N ILE A 603 -21.24 -2.02 -4.55
CA ILE A 603 -22.15 -0.87 -4.67
C ILE A 603 -23.26 -1.13 -5.70
N GLN A 604 -22.96 -1.78 -6.82
CA GLN A 604 -23.98 -2.22 -7.79
C GLN A 604 -24.93 -3.30 -7.19
N ALA A 605 -24.44 -4.23 -6.38
CA ALA A 605 -25.25 -5.24 -5.70
C ALA A 605 -26.13 -4.66 -4.58
N THR A 606 -25.66 -3.60 -3.91
CA THR A 606 -26.41 -2.83 -2.90
C THR A 606 -27.74 -2.33 -3.46
N MET A 607 -27.70 -1.70 -4.64
CA MET A 607 -28.88 -1.18 -5.35
C MET A 607 -29.92 -2.26 -5.69
N GLN A 608 -29.50 -3.51 -5.89
CA GLN A 608 -30.37 -4.61 -6.29
C GLN A 608 -30.94 -5.41 -5.11
N THR A 609 -30.25 -5.42 -3.97
CA THR A 609 -30.57 -6.34 -2.85
C THR A 609 -31.14 -5.65 -1.62
N ARG A 610 -30.99 -4.32 -1.50
CA ARG A 610 -31.48 -3.48 -0.39
C ARG A 610 -30.96 -3.84 1.01
N LYS A 611 -29.97 -4.73 1.11
CA LYS A 611 -29.22 -4.97 2.34
C LYS A 611 -28.23 -3.82 2.57
N THR A 612 -27.80 -3.63 3.81
CA THR A 612 -26.70 -2.70 4.10
C THR A 612 -25.38 -3.37 3.68
N HIS A 613 -24.51 -2.64 3.00
CA HIS A 613 -23.17 -3.10 2.62
C HIS A 613 -22.16 -2.11 3.20
N ILE A 614 -21.18 -2.61 3.95
CA ILE A 614 -20.13 -1.83 4.58
C ILE A 614 -18.82 -2.32 3.98
N ILE A 615 -18.03 -1.41 3.42
CA ILE A 615 -16.68 -1.68 2.93
C ILE A 615 -15.70 -1.15 3.98
N VAL A 616 -14.78 -1.98 4.45
CA VAL A 616 -13.66 -1.58 5.32
C VAL A 616 -12.36 -1.83 4.54
N SER A 617 -11.60 -0.76 4.30
CA SER A 617 -10.36 -0.78 3.52
C SER A 617 -9.34 0.21 4.10
N ASP A 618 -8.06 -0.03 3.87
CA ASP A 618 -6.95 0.87 4.23
C ASP A 618 -6.84 2.02 3.21
N SER A 619 -6.99 1.68 1.92
CA SER A 619 -7.11 2.62 0.80
C SER A 619 -8.35 2.26 -0.06
N PRO A 620 -9.55 2.74 0.30
CA PRO A 620 -10.75 2.54 -0.51
C PRO A 620 -10.74 3.40 -1.77
N TYR A 621 -11.13 2.83 -2.91
CA TYR A 621 -11.16 3.53 -4.20
C TYR A 621 -12.35 4.48 -4.36
N LEU A 622 -13.34 4.34 -3.48
CA LEU A 622 -14.52 5.20 -3.38
C LEU A 622 -14.43 6.04 -2.10
N LYS A 623 -14.86 7.30 -2.18
CA LYS A 623 -14.74 8.26 -1.07
C LYS A 623 -15.36 7.71 0.24
N PRO A 624 -14.61 7.66 1.36
CA PRO A 624 -15.13 7.20 2.64
C PRO A 624 -16.24 8.11 3.21
N MET A 625 -17.14 7.51 3.98
CA MET A 625 -18.12 8.21 4.83
C MET A 625 -17.59 8.39 6.26
N VAL A 626 -16.79 7.42 6.72
CA VAL A 626 -16.02 7.48 7.96
C VAL A 626 -14.58 7.12 7.61
N GLU A 627 -13.65 7.91 8.13
CA GLU A 627 -12.21 7.76 7.94
C GLU A 627 -11.60 7.84 9.32
N LEU A 628 -10.98 6.74 9.75
CA LEU A 628 -10.27 6.62 11.01
C LEU A 628 -8.82 7.10 10.81
N PRO A 629 -8.21 7.74 11.83
CA PRO A 629 -6.82 8.18 11.75
C PRO A 629 -5.85 7.00 11.69
N GLU A 630 -4.60 7.29 11.35
CA GLU A 630 -3.49 6.39 11.70
C GLU A 630 -3.25 6.49 13.21
N LEU A 631 -2.91 5.37 13.85
CA LEU A 631 -2.81 5.23 15.29
C LEU A 631 -1.38 4.85 15.70
N GLY A 632 -0.80 5.62 16.62
CA GLY A 632 0.46 5.30 17.29
C GLY A 632 0.28 4.21 18.35
N ASP A 633 1.38 3.78 18.97
CA ASP A 633 1.32 2.80 20.07
C ASP A 633 0.66 3.38 21.34
N GLU A 634 0.77 4.69 21.58
CA GLU A 634 0.07 5.37 22.68
C GLU A 634 -1.46 5.31 22.51
N ASP A 635 -2.00 5.47 21.29
CA ASP A 635 -3.45 5.38 21.01
C ASP A 635 -4.04 3.98 21.31
N TYR A 636 -3.21 2.95 21.36
CA TYR A 636 -3.64 1.60 21.74
C TYR A 636 -3.58 1.33 23.24
N ILE A 637 -2.95 2.18 24.06
CA ILE A 637 -2.94 2.03 25.53
C ILE A 637 -4.37 2.07 26.11
N PRO A 638 -5.23 3.05 25.78
CA PRO A 638 -6.59 3.11 26.32
C PRO A 638 -7.45 1.92 25.83
N VAL A 639 -7.27 1.49 24.58
CA VAL A 639 -7.91 0.31 23.98
C VAL A 639 -7.47 -0.99 24.69
N ALA A 640 -6.18 -1.12 24.98
CA ALA A 640 -5.59 -2.25 25.69
C ALA A 640 -6.14 -2.39 27.12
N ILE A 641 -6.34 -1.27 27.84
CA ILE A 641 -7.01 -1.24 29.15
C ILE A 641 -8.46 -1.69 29.02
N ALA A 642 -9.22 -1.14 28.06
CA ALA A 642 -10.62 -1.51 27.84
C ALA A 642 -10.79 -3.01 27.51
N LEU A 643 -9.89 -3.59 26.71
CA LEU A 643 -9.87 -5.01 26.39
C LEU A 643 -9.47 -5.88 27.60
N ALA A 644 -8.41 -5.51 28.32
CA ALA A 644 -7.96 -6.23 29.51
C ALA A 644 -9.02 -6.22 30.62
N ALA A 645 -9.75 -5.11 30.76
CA ALA A 645 -10.91 -4.96 31.63
C ALA A 645 -12.07 -5.88 31.19
N ARG A 646 -12.40 -5.92 29.89
CA ARG A 646 -13.47 -6.77 29.33
C ARG A 646 -13.21 -8.26 29.55
N GLU A 647 -11.99 -8.72 29.27
CA GLU A 647 -11.58 -10.12 29.44
C GLU A 647 -11.21 -10.47 30.90
N LYS A 648 -11.28 -9.51 31.83
CA LYS A 648 -10.97 -9.64 33.26
C LYS A 648 -9.52 -10.05 33.56
N VAL A 649 -8.59 -9.69 32.68
CA VAL A 649 -7.16 -9.95 32.85
C VAL A 649 -6.39 -8.77 33.43
N LEU A 650 -7.00 -7.57 33.46
CA LEU A 650 -6.40 -6.32 33.97
C LEU A 650 -5.72 -6.47 35.33
N GLN A 651 -6.30 -7.26 36.24
CA GLN A 651 -5.77 -7.51 37.59
C GLN A 651 -4.42 -8.25 37.62
N TYR A 652 -4.06 -8.96 36.55
CA TYR A 652 -2.77 -9.68 36.42
C TYR A 652 -1.69 -8.86 35.70
N MET A 653 -1.97 -7.61 35.37
CA MET A 653 -1.11 -6.74 34.55
C MET A 653 -0.65 -5.53 35.35
N THR A 654 0.52 -4.99 34.99
CA THR A 654 0.95 -3.62 35.34
C THR A 654 0.66 -2.68 34.18
N LEU A 655 0.77 -1.35 34.40
CA LEU A 655 0.67 -0.38 33.31
C LEU A 655 1.72 -0.64 32.21
N ARG A 656 2.93 -1.10 32.58
CA ARG A 656 3.99 -1.46 31.62
C ARG A 656 3.66 -2.68 30.77
N ASP A 657 2.84 -3.60 31.28
CA ASP A 657 2.33 -4.74 30.50
C ASP A 657 1.24 -4.31 29.51
N ILE A 658 0.44 -3.30 29.89
CA ILE A 658 -0.52 -2.65 29.00
C ILE A 658 0.22 -1.87 27.90
N GLU A 659 1.23 -1.05 28.24
CA GLU A 659 2.09 -0.36 27.28
C GLU A 659 2.79 -1.33 26.34
N TYR A 660 3.33 -2.44 26.86
CA TYR A 660 3.97 -3.47 26.04
C TYR A 660 2.95 -4.13 25.11
N MET A 661 1.75 -4.48 25.60
CA MET A 661 0.67 -5.03 24.79
C MET A 661 0.19 -4.03 23.72
N ALA A 662 0.12 -2.73 24.04
CA ALA A 662 -0.18 -1.66 23.09
C ALA A 662 0.89 -1.58 21.99
N LYS A 663 2.19 -1.62 22.35
CA LYS A 663 3.32 -1.70 21.40
C LYS A 663 3.31 -2.95 20.52
N MET A 664 2.71 -4.06 20.98
CA MET A 664 2.49 -5.25 20.14
C MET A 664 1.45 -5.03 19.02
N SER A 665 0.57 -4.01 19.11
CA SER A 665 -0.43 -3.71 18.07
C SER A 665 0.20 -3.37 16.72
N ALA A 666 1.47 -2.96 16.68
CA ALA A 666 2.20 -2.73 15.45
C ALA A 666 2.26 -3.96 14.49
N LEU A 667 1.99 -5.17 14.99
CA LEU A 667 1.94 -6.41 14.22
C LEU A 667 0.65 -6.57 13.39
N ASP A 668 -0.52 -6.59 14.05
CA ASP A 668 -1.86 -6.84 13.45
C ASP A 668 -2.95 -5.95 14.10
N GLY A 669 -2.56 -4.75 14.54
CA GLY A 669 -3.43 -3.75 15.14
C GLY A 669 -4.15 -4.23 16.40
N TYR A 670 -5.41 -3.81 16.50
CA TYR A 670 -6.40 -4.28 17.45
C TYR A 670 -6.52 -5.82 17.52
N ASN A 671 -6.27 -6.56 16.42
CA ASN A 671 -6.34 -8.02 16.45
C ASN A 671 -5.27 -8.60 17.38
N THR A 672 -4.05 -8.02 17.43
CA THR A 672 -3.01 -8.46 18.37
C THR A 672 -3.45 -8.24 19.83
N LEU A 673 -4.11 -7.13 20.14
CA LEU A 673 -4.65 -6.86 21.49
C LEU A 673 -5.74 -7.87 21.88
N VAL A 674 -6.63 -8.23 20.95
CA VAL A 674 -7.66 -9.25 21.18
C VAL A 674 -7.05 -10.63 21.41
N LYS A 675 -6.04 -11.02 20.60
CA LYS A 675 -5.30 -12.27 20.82
C LYS A 675 -4.58 -12.27 22.17
N ALA A 676 -3.96 -11.16 22.56
CA ALA A 676 -3.20 -11.02 23.80
C ALA A 676 -4.09 -11.16 25.04
N THR A 677 -5.18 -10.39 25.10
CA THR A 677 -6.15 -10.48 26.20
C THR A 677 -6.85 -11.85 26.26
N ALA A 678 -7.18 -12.47 25.12
CA ALA A 678 -7.71 -13.83 25.08
C ALA A 678 -6.68 -14.89 25.51
N TYR A 679 -5.40 -14.74 25.15
CA TYR A 679 -4.33 -15.65 25.56
C TYR A 679 -4.07 -15.57 27.07
N LEU A 680 -3.88 -14.36 27.61
CA LEU A 680 -3.76 -14.12 29.06
C LEU A 680 -4.96 -14.71 29.81
N ARG A 681 -6.17 -14.51 29.30
CA ARG A 681 -7.40 -15.06 29.89
C ARG A 681 -7.39 -16.59 29.87
N SER A 682 -6.93 -17.21 28.78
CA SER A 682 -6.81 -18.68 28.67
C SER A 682 -5.77 -19.31 29.60
N LEU A 683 -4.80 -18.52 30.09
CA LEU A 683 -3.85 -18.93 31.13
C LEU A 683 -4.46 -18.71 32.53
N ALA A 684 -5.13 -17.59 32.75
CA ALA A 684 -5.81 -17.27 34.01
C ALA A 684 -6.94 -18.27 34.33
N GLU A 685 -7.75 -18.67 33.34
CA GLU A 685 -8.83 -19.67 33.47
C GLU A 685 -8.31 -21.09 33.78
N LYS A 686 -6.99 -21.33 33.71
CA LYS A 686 -6.33 -22.60 34.07
C LYS A 686 -5.40 -22.52 35.29
N GLU A 687 -5.27 -21.34 35.91
CA GLU A 687 -4.27 -21.08 36.95
C GLU A 687 -2.80 -21.20 36.44
N GLU A 688 -2.57 -21.05 35.13
CA GLU A 688 -1.25 -21.08 34.47
C GLU A 688 -0.59 -19.68 34.33
N LEU A 689 -1.29 -18.60 34.68
CA LEU A 689 -0.82 -17.21 34.54
C LEU A 689 0.04 -16.76 35.74
N ASP A 690 1.33 -17.12 35.70
CA ASP A 690 2.38 -16.79 36.68
C ASP A 690 2.94 -15.36 36.52
N ASP A 691 3.20 -14.93 35.28
CA ASP A 691 3.76 -13.61 34.93
C ASP A 691 3.18 -13.17 33.57
N ALA A 692 2.41 -12.07 33.56
CA ALA A 692 1.80 -11.53 32.34
C ALA A 692 2.84 -10.96 31.36
N ALA A 693 3.91 -10.34 31.85
CA ALA A 693 5.00 -9.83 31.02
C ALA A 693 5.70 -10.97 30.27
N LYS A 694 5.91 -12.11 30.93
CA LYS A 694 6.45 -13.36 30.35
C LYS A 694 5.48 -13.99 29.35
N ALA A 695 4.19 -14.04 29.65
CA ALA A 695 3.17 -14.54 28.73
C ALA A 695 3.05 -13.67 27.46
N LEU A 696 3.01 -12.33 27.60
CA LEU A 696 3.01 -11.40 26.47
C LEU A 696 4.26 -11.54 25.61
N ARG A 697 5.46 -11.65 26.21
CA ARG A 697 6.71 -11.87 25.48
C ARG A 697 6.73 -13.21 24.72
N GLN A 698 6.10 -14.27 25.25
CA GLN A 698 5.93 -15.53 24.53
C GLN A 698 4.95 -15.37 23.36
N LEU A 699 3.83 -14.69 23.56
CA LEU A 699 2.87 -14.43 22.48
C LEU A 699 3.44 -13.53 21.39
N PHE A 700 4.24 -12.52 21.71
CA PHE A 700 4.92 -11.66 20.74
C PHE A 700 5.80 -12.47 19.78
N ILE A 701 6.57 -13.44 20.29
CA ILE A 701 7.37 -14.35 19.46
C ILE A 701 6.47 -15.16 18.52
N ILE A 702 5.32 -15.64 19.00
CA ILE A 702 4.35 -16.42 18.21
C ILE A 702 3.66 -15.55 17.14
N GLU A 703 3.23 -14.33 17.48
CA GLU A 703 2.66 -13.36 16.53
C GLU A 703 3.69 -13.00 15.44
N VAL A 704 4.94 -12.70 15.80
CA VAL A 704 6.01 -12.43 14.82
C VAL A 704 6.22 -13.63 13.87
N GLN A 705 6.24 -14.85 14.40
CA GLN A 705 6.36 -16.09 13.61
C GLN A 705 5.14 -16.40 12.72
N ASN A 706 3.97 -15.83 13.03
CA ASN A 706 2.76 -15.97 12.21
C ASN A 706 2.62 -14.83 11.18
N THR A 707 3.06 -13.62 11.51
CA THR A 707 2.94 -12.41 10.69
C THR A 707 4.01 -12.34 9.60
N PHE A 708 5.19 -12.91 9.82
CA PHE A 708 6.28 -12.96 8.85
C PHE A 708 6.60 -14.41 8.47
N THR A 709 6.68 -14.69 7.16
CA THR A 709 7.22 -15.95 6.68
C THR A 709 8.69 -16.13 7.06
N SER A 710 9.18 -17.37 7.13
CA SER A 710 10.59 -17.65 7.44
C SER A 710 11.56 -16.93 6.49
N ALA A 711 11.17 -16.75 5.22
CA ALA A 711 11.95 -16.03 4.22
C ALA A 711 11.86 -14.50 4.38
N GLU A 712 10.73 -13.94 4.83
CA GLU A 712 10.67 -12.53 5.25
C GLU A 712 11.59 -12.29 6.46
N MET A 713 11.53 -13.14 7.49
CA MET A 713 12.40 -13.03 8.68
C MET A 713 13.88 -13.17 8.33
N GLU A 714 14.25 -14.06 7.40
CA GLU A 714 15.62 -14.19 6.92
C GLU A 714 16.09 -12.91 6.22
N LEU A 715 15.26 -12.33 5.33
CA LEU A 715 15.60 -11.08 4.65
C LEU A 715 15.69 -9.88 5.61
N ILE A 716 14.74 -9.75 6.55
CA ILE A 716 14.71 -8.66 7.55
C ILE A 716 15.92 -8.74 8.49
N THR A 717 16.40 -9.94 8.84
CA THR A 717 17.56 -10.09 9.75
C THR A 717 18.91 -10.01 9.03
N GLN A 718 19.00 -10.34 7.74
CA GLN A 718 20.24 -10.26 6.96
C GLN A 718 20.51 -8.87 6.35
N ILE A 719 19.50 -8.00 6.22
CA ILE A 719 19.60 -6.76 5.43
C ILE A 719 19.29 -5.52 6.27
N GLN A 720 20.21 -4.54 6.27
CA GLN A 720 20.12 -3.32 7.09
C GLN A 720 19.62 -2.07 6.34
N SER A 721 19.50 -2.15 5.00
CA SER A 721 19.03 -1.05 4.14
C SER A 721 17.65 -1.36 3.57
N ILE A 722 16.74 -0.38 3.61
CA ILE A 722 15.38 -0.49 3.06
C ILE A 722 15.42 -0.79 1.55
N GLU A 723 16.34 -0.18 0.82
CA GLU A 723 16.52 -0.37 -0.64
C GLU A 723 16.95 -1.80 -0.99
N GLN A 724 17.85 -2.36 -0.18
CA GLN A 724 18.32 -3.73 -0.32
C GLN A 724 17.21 -4.73 0.05
N LEU A 725 16.47 -4.48 1.14
CA LEU A 725 15.37 -5.34 1.58
C LEU A 725 14.24 -5.35 0.54
N LYS A 726 13.86 -4.18 0.04
CA LYS A 726 12.94 -4.00 -1.10
C LYS A 726 13.38 -4.80 -2.32
N THR A 727 14.65 -4.70 -2.71
CA THR A 727 15.20 -5.40 -3.88
C THR A 727 15.22 -6.92 -3.70
N ALA A 728 15.49 -7.40 -2.48
CA ALA A 728 15.48 -8.82 -2.15
C ALA A 728 14.05 -9.37 -2.02
N TYR A 729 13.15 -8.65 -1.36
CA TYR A 729 11.75 -9.04 -1.18
C TYR A 729 10.95 -9.04 -2.48
N ILE A 730 11.14 -8.01 -3.33
CA ILE A 730 10.55 -8.00 -4.68
C ILE A 730 11.07 -9.18 -5.52
N ALA A 731 12.31 -9.63 -5.30
CA ALA A 731 12.83 -10.84 -5.95
C ALA A 731 12.23 -12.13 -5.36
N LEU A 732 12.08 -12.22 -4.03
CA LEU A 732 11.44 -13.34 -3.34
C LEU A 732 9.98 -13.50 -3.78
N MET A 733 9.18 -12.43 -3.75
CA MET A 733 7.77 -12.48 -4.13
C MET A 733 7.55 -12.84 -5.59
N ARG A 734 8.47 -12.47 -6.51
CA ARG A 734 8.46 -12.94 -7.91
C ARG A 734 8.77 -14.43 -8.06
N GLN A 735 9.46 -15.05 -7.11
CA GLN A 735 9.75 -16.49 -7.11
C GLN A 735 8.64 -17.30 -6.42
N VAL A 736 8.07 -16.77 -5.32
CA VAL A 736 7.06 -17.46 -4.51
C VAL A 736 5.64 -17.28 -5.07
N ASN A 737 5.25 -16.04 -5.42
CA ASN A 737 3.92 -15.69 -5.94
C ASN A 737 4.01 -15.06 -7.34
N PRO A 738 4.38 -15.81 -8.41
CA PRO A 738 4.61 -15.28 -9.76
C PRO A 738 3.35 -14.75 -10.50
N GLY A 739 2.20 -14.65 -9.82
CA GLY A 739 0.96 -14.04 -10.33
C GLY A 739 0.46 -12.83 -9.53
N GLU A 740 1.15 -12.42 -8.46
CA GLU A 740 0.82 -11.21 -7.70
C GLU A 740 1.73 -10.04 -8.08
N ASP A 741 1.29 -8.81 -7.82
CA ASP A 741 2.15 -7.63 -7.96
C ASP A 741 3.16 -7.56 -6.79
N PRO A 742 4.47 -7.74 -7.04
CA PRO A 742 5.48 -7.70 -5.99
C PRO A 742 5.71 -6.28 -5.45
N VAL A 743 5.30 -5.22 -6.17
CA VAL A 743 5.35 -3.84 -5.66
C VAL A 743 4.24 -3.60 -4.64
N LYS A 744 3.00 -4.03 -4.93
CA LYS A 744 1.90 -4.01 -3.95
C LYS A 744 2.22 -4.83 -2.70
N ASN A 745 2.85 -6.00 -2.86
CA ASN A 745 3.29 -6.79 -1.71
C ASN A 745 4.48 -6.13 -0.97
N TRP A 746 5.42 -5.48 -1.66
CA TRP A 746 6.46 -4.67 -1.01
C TRP A 746 5.85 -3.55 -0.16
N SER A 747 4.90 -2.78 -0.68
CA SER A 747 4.18 -1.73 0.07
C SER A 747 3.53 -2.29 1.35
N ARG A 748 2.90 -3.47 1.27
CA ARG A 748 2.34 -4.19 2.44
C ARG A 748 3.39 -4.66 3.45
N LEU A 749 4.59 -5.06 3.02
CA LEU A 749 5.69 -5.37 3.95
C LEU A 749 6.22 -4.08 4.58
N TYR A 750 6.52 -3.07 3.76
CA TYR A 750 7.03 -1.77 4.18
C TYR A 750 6.14 -1.11 5.24
N ASN A 751 4.82 -1.06 5.01
CA ASN A 751 3.85 -0.48 5.95
C ASN A 751 3.64 -1.33 7.22
N ARG A 752 4.07 -2.61 7.25
CA ARG A 752 4.20 -3.39 8.50
C ARG A 752 5.48 -3.01 9.25
N LEU A 753 6.61 -2.93 8.54
CA LEU A 753 7.90 -2.55 9.13
C LEU A 753 7.90 -1.13 9.70
N LYS A 754 7.29 -0.16 9.00
CA LYS A 754 7.13 1.23 9.48
C LYS A 754 6.34 1.31 10.78
N ARG A 755 5.19 0.62 10.88
CA ARG A 755 4.41 0.53 12.12
C ARG A 755 5.17 -0.15 13.27
N LEU A 756 6.04 -1.12 12.97
CA LEU A 756 6.87 -1.82 13.96
C LEU A 756 8.10 -1.04 14.43
N GLY A 757 8.23 0.24 14.07
CA GLY A 757 9.45 1.03 14.33
C GLY A 757 10.70 0.45 13.66
N MET A 758 10.53 -0.46 12.69
CA MET A 758 11.63 -1.14 11.99
C MET A 758 12.19 -0.36 10.81
N VAL A 759 11.73 0.88 10.61
CA VAL A 759 12.12 1.74 9.49
C VAL A 759 12.47 3.12 10.05
N VAL A 760 13.66 3.60 9.72
CA VAL A 760 14.03 5.02 9.82
C VAL A 760 14.32 5.52 8.41
N GLU A 761 13.47 6.43 7.97
CA GLU A 761 13.63 7.19 6.73
C GLU A 761 14.75 8.24 6.97
N GLU A 762 15.65 8.43 6.00
CA GLU A 762 16.65 9.53 6.06
C GLU A 762 16.08 10.72 5.28
N GLU A 763 16.03 11.92 5.90
CA GLU A 763 15.48 13.17 5.33
C GLU A 763 16.26 13.73 4.12
#